data_AF-A0A832SAI0-F1
#
_entry.id   AF-A0A832SAI0-F1
#
_cell.length_a   1.000
_cell.length_b   1.000
_cell.length_c   1.000
_cell.angle_alpha   90.00
_cell.angle_beta   90.00
_cell.angle_gamma   90.00
#
_symmetry.space_group_name_H-M   'P 1'
#
loop_
_entity.id
_entity.type
_entity.pdbx_description
1 polymer ?
#
loop_
_entity_poly.entity_id
_entity_poly.type
_entity_poly.pdbx_seq_one_letter_code
_entity_poly.pdbx_strand_id
1 'polypeptide(L)'
;MVSNDLILNRDVFQRDPLTYTIPNDGVTKVGPITTEDEWAVARYELENFVCKGSYHRGLKNILESFLYNLDQPSQPAIWVSGFFGSGKSHLVRVLEFLWCDLKFPDGVSARDVCMLPDDVRDALNELTIESRRHGGIWSAAGTLSAGSANDPRVAILQVVLRSAGLPEDIDTARVHLWLAELGILDAVRDRLREQGRERDMTRPFVSRRFAEALIEFNPDFRGMDVEQVREDLRRQFGADFQMTNSTMVEMLKDIFAMKSTVAGKMPLVLIVLDEVQQYLTIGERSDQLLIFQEVVEDCCKKFGSKVLFVATGQDALHANIQLQRLQDRFSLQVPLESKDVDVVLRQTILRKKESMKEPLKGVLESVSGEISRHLDGSSLAPRPGDEDVLVLDYPLLPTRKRFWERVLQSVDRGGMSTQLRNQLRLTFEGSREFAKDPVGTVIPADFIFNQQSTYMIRNNILYPKIYESISKEDDGTKEGRLRSRIMALLFLIQLLDESIGIRATPDTLTDLLITDLTAGSEDLRQEIPTHLKDLHDRGVIAKVGDEYRIQTEEGSIWEGDYQQRKANARASDTSITFKRDEVLRNCVAKRLGSFSLSQGVSRTPRGIDITYFTPQRPEIRSNVPVWLRHGWEVTEAGVKSEAAAEGNESPMVMVFLPRLNHDALKDEIAGLLAAEGVLSERPAPTTPEGDQARSNIEAKLRGHMQRIDSLVDEILKNAHVYIGGGTPIEADSFAGAVRKAAEQAVQRMYYRFSDADATGWDRVITRVKSGDWTPMKQIGFEREPEEHPVCKEILKRLNTPKTGNEVRKALEAPPFGWPRDAIDGALMVLAATGHLKARFNNRPIYASDLDKTKIGKTTFEAENIVLSPNEKLAARELYTKLGLSAEPGREVEEAVIFLERLRSLIEATGGDPPLPPRESPTYLAELQAYSGNQLVRELVGRREVIKQDIERWKTIKAKIEERKPAWDALQHLVSHAEGFEDLDDIRTEMEAICKNRSLLHDPDPVEPLLADLRKGLREALNTGITRMEEARKEVLTALEADPDWQRLDDADRARLIREYNLGESLPLKIGTDAEIVEHLRKTPLTFFDDRVMLVRGALDQIRVAVAKILEPKTVIVSLGAPVTVKTLDDLDAYLKGVRRRALAELEKGTPVMLR
;
A
#
# COMPACT_ATOMS: atom_id res chain seq x y z
N MET A 1 -23.67 -27.81 23.02
CA MET A 1 -24.67 -26.89 22.46
C MET A 1 -24.38 -25.53 23.06
N VAL A 2 -23.76 -24.65 22.28
CA VAL A 2 -23.68 -23.22 22.63
C VAL A 2 -24.97 -22.57 22.15
N SER A 3 -25.39 -21.48 22.79
CA SER A 3 -26.50 -20.67 22.28
C SER A 3 -26.17 -20.17 20.87
N ASN A 4 -27.15 -20.20 19.97
CA ASN A 4 -26.98 -19.72 18.60
C ASN A 4 -27.32 -18.22 18.54
N ASP A 5 -26.66 -17.45 19.41
CA ASP A 5 -26.82 -16.00 19.48
C ASP A 5 -26.35 -15.35 18.18
N LEU A 6 -27.13 -14.38 17.71
CA LEU A 6 -26.93 -13.74 16.42
C LEU A 6 -25.71 -12.82 16.48
N ILE A 7 -24.56 -13.31 16.00
CA ILE A 7 -23.33 -12.52 15.92
C ILE A 7 -23.55 -11.32 14.99
N LEU A 8 -23.34 -10.11 15.52
CA LEU A 8 -23.46 -8.87 14.77
C LEU A 8 -22.09 -8.38 14.28
N ASN A 9 -22.10 -7.57 13.23
CA ASN A 9 -20.88 -7.02 12.63
C ASN A 9 -19.96 -6.33 13.65
N ARG A 10 -20.51 -5.53 14.58
CA ARG A 10 -19.73 -4.85 15.63
C ARG A 10 -18.93 -5.82 16.51
N ASP A 11 -19.46 -7.03 16.76
CA ASP A 11 -18.93 -7.96 17.77
C ASP A 11 -17.60 -8.58 17.29
N VAL A 12 -17.32 -8.51 15.97
CA VAL A 12 -16.10 -9.03 15.33
C VAL A 12 -14.90 -8.08 15.46
N PHE A 13 -15.14 -6.78 15.69
CA PHE A 13 -14.08 -5.77 15.77
C PHE A 13 -13.41 -5.73 17.14
N GLN A 14 -12.11 -5.38 17.18
CA GLN A 14 -11.37 -5.17 18.43
C GLN A 14 -11.96 -4.02 19.26
N ARG A 15 -12.51 -3.00 18.61
CA ARG A 15 -13.23 -1.87 19.21
C ARG A 15 -14.56 -1.72 18.48
N ASP A 16 -15.68 -1.68 19.21
CA ASP A 16 -17.02 -1.50 18.62
C ASP A 16 -17.08 -0.14 17.88
N PRO A 17 -17.36 -0.09 16.56
CA PRO A 17 -17.45 1.16 15.81
C PRO A 17 -18.58 2.10 16.28
N LEU A 18 -19.46 1.66 17.18
CA LEU A 18 -20.51 2.46 17.81
C LEU A 18 -20.04 3.20 19.09
N THR A 19 -18.93 2.80 19.73
CA THR A 19 -18.51 3.36 21.04
C THR A 19 -17.53 4.52 20.95
N TYR A 20 -16.93 4.76 19.76
CA TYR A 20 -15.99 5.85 19.54
C TYR A 20 -16.32 6.66 18.27
N THR A 21 -15.61 7.77 18.09
CA THR A 21 -15.62 8.58 16.87
C THR A 21 -14.18 8.92 16.48
N ILE A 22 -13.93 9.18 15.20
CA ILE A 22 -12.63 9.70 14.73
C ILE A 22 -12.64 11.22 14.93
N PRO A 23 -11.79 11.81 15.80
CA PRO A 23 -11.75 13.25 16.02
C PRO A 23 -11.38 14.03 14.75
N ASN A 24 -11.92 15.25 14.62
CA ASN A 24 -11.71 16.14 13.47
C ASN A 24 -11.94 15.49 12.08
N ASP A 25 -12.80 14.47 11.98
CA ASP A 25 -13.00 13.65 10.77
C ASP A 25 -11.68 13.07 10.19
N GLY A 26 -10.66 12.86 11.03
CA GLY A 26 -9.31 12.46 10.60
C GLY A 26 -8.47 13.59 9.99
N VAL A 27 -8.73 14.86 10.32
CA VAL A 27 -7.84 15.99 9.99
C VAL A 27 -6.83 16.23 11.10
N THR A 28 -5.58 15.90 10.83
CA THR A 28 -4.44 16.44 11.57
C THR A 28 -4.25 17.93 11.26
N LYS A 29 -4.11 18.75 12.29
CA LYS A 29 -3.77 20.19 12.20
C LYS A 29 -2.39 20.39 12.82
N VAL A 30 -1.38 20.68 12.01
CA VAL A 30 -0.01 20.90 12.49
C VAL A 30 0.11 22.27 13.18
N GLY A 31 0.55 22.29 14.43
CA GLY A 31 0.68 23.49 15.25
C GLY A 31 0.42 23.24 16.74
N PRO A 32 0.69 24.25 17.59
CA PRO A 32 0.56 24.14 19.04
C PRO A 32 -0.88 23.87 19.49
N ILE A 33 -1.01 23.07 20.55
CA ILE A 33 -2.27 22.72 21.19
C ILE A 33 -2.72 23.87 22.10
N THR A 34 -3.96 24.33 21.93
CA THR A 34 -4.50 25.51 22.64
C THR A 34 -5.83 25.26 23.36
N THR A 35 -6.59 24.23 22.99
CA THR A 35 -7.88 23.88 23.61
C THR A 35 -7.89 22.44 24.15
N GLU A 36 -8.85 22.15 25.04
CA GLU A 36 -9.07 20.80 25.60
C GLU A 36 -9.41 19.77 24.50
N ASP A 37 -10.21 20.17 23.50
CA ASP A 37 -10.48 19.35 22.31
C ASP A 37 -9.20 19.01 21.53
N GLU A 38 -8.28 19.98 21.37
CA GLU A 38 -7.00 19.75 20.68
C GLU A 38 -6.07 18.81 21.46
N TRP A 39 -6.15 18.78 22.80
CA TRP A 39 -5.47 17.78 23.63
C TRP A 39 -6.06 16.38 23.46
N ALA A 40 -7.39 16.26 23.42
CA ALA A 40 -8.06 14.98 23.18
C ALA A 40 -7.75 14.42 21.78
N VAL A 41 -7.72 15.28 20.75
CA VAL A 41 -7.27 14.94 19.40
C VAL A 41 -5.83 14.46 19.41
N ALA A 42 -4.91 15.17 20.08
CA ALA A 42 -3.50 14.79 20.14
C ALA A 42 -3.27 13.43 20.84
N ARG A 43 -4.03 13.12 21.91
CA ARG A 43 -4.03 11.79 22.53
C ARG A 43 -4.52 10.72 21.56
N TYR A 44 -5.64 10.95 20.89
CA TYR A 44 -6.20 10.00 19.91
C TYR A 44 -5.23 9.72 18.75
N GLU A 45 -4.60 10.75 18.19
CA GLU A 45 -3.60 10.61 17.11
C GLU A 45 -2.42 9.73 17.55
N LEU A 46 -1.89 9.93 18.75
CA LEU A 46 -0.77 9.14 19.29
C LEU A 46 -1.18 7.71 19.69
N GLU A 47 -2.31 7.52 20.36
CA GLU A 47 -2.82 6.19 20.76
C GLU A 47 -3.17 5.29 19.55
N ASN A 48 -3.45 5.89 18.39
CA ASN A 48 -3.82 5.17 17.16
C ASN A 48 -2.74 5.28 16.06
N PHE A 49 -1.53 5.75 16.39
CA PHE A 49 -0.44 5.89 15.44
C PHE A 49 0.19 4.54 15.09
N VAL A 50 0.00 4.10 13.84
CA VAL A 50 0.55 2.83 13.34
C VAL A 50 1.98 3.04 12.82
N CYS A 51 2.96 2.94 13.72
CA CYS A 51 4.39 3.08 13.38
C CYS A 51 4.93 1.82 12.65
N LYS A 52 4.48 1.59 11.41
CA LYS A 52 4.87 0.45 10.55
C LYS A 52 5.14 0.94 9.12
N GLY A 53 5.71 0.10 8.26
CA GLY A 53 5.92 0.41 6.84
C GLY A 53 6.76 1.68 6.59
N SER A 54 6.26 2.62 5.79
CA SER A 54 6.94 3.89 5.49
C SER A 54 6.96 4.87 6.67
N TYR A 55 6.02 4.77 7.61
CA TYR A 55 5.98 5.61 8.81
C TYR A 55 7.11 5.24 9.77
N HIS A 56 7.34 3.95 9.98
CA HIS A 56 8.49 3.44 10.76
C HIS A 56 9.82 3.85 10.12
N ARG A 57 10.03 3.54 8.84
CA ARG A 57 11.22 3.97 8.08
C ARG A 57 11.42 5.49 8.14
N GLY A 58 10.33 6.26 8.06
CA GLY A 58 10.35 7.72 8.16
C GLY A 58 10.88 8.20 9.50
N LEU A 59 10.19 7.89 10.61
CA LEU A 59 10.62 8.31 11.96
C LEU A 59 12.04 7.85 12.28
N LYS A 60 12.37 6.59 11.94
CA LYS A 60 13.70 6.03 12.15
C LYS A 60 14.78 6.83 11.41
N ASN A 61 14.66 6.97 10.09
CA ASN A 61 15.65 7.68 9.28
C ASN A 61 15.80 9.14 9.70
N ILE A 62 14.70 9.79 10.13
CA ILE A 62 14.72 11.16 10.66
C ILE A 62 15.57 11.26 11.93
N LEU A 63 15.31 10.40 12.91
CA LEU A 63 15.98 10.43 14.21
C LEU A 63 17.45 9.96 14.11
N GLU A 64 17.70 8.82 13.46
CA GLU A 64 19.07 8.28 13.28
C GLU A 64 19.95 9.26 12.49
N SER A 65 19.43 9.90 11.43
CA SER A 65 20.18 10.90 10.67
C SER A 65 20.50 12.13 11.52
N PHE A 66 19.55 12.62 12.32
CA PHE A 66 19.80 13.76 13.21
C PHE A 66 20.90 13.46 14.22
N LEU A 67 20.80 12.33 14.92
CA LEU A 67 21.75 11.90 15.95
C LEU A 67 23.15 11.70 15.37
N TYR A 68 23.26 10.98 14.24
CA TYR A 68 24.53 10.76 13.53
C TYR A 68 25.22 12.07 13.11
N ASN A 69 24.44 13.11 12.79
CA ASN A 69 24.97 14.41 12.37
C ASN A 69 25.20 15.42 13.53
N LEU A 70 25.00 15.03 14.81
CA LEU A 70 25.21 15.95 15.95
C LEU A 70 26.64 16.50 16.06
N ASP A 71 27.65 15.73 15.66
CA ASP A 71 29.06 16.14 15.62
C ASP A 71 29.50 16.73 14.26
N GLN A 72 28.59 16.87 13.28
CA GLN A 72 28.90 17.35 11.93
C GLN A 72 28.72 18.87 11.77
N PRO A 73 29.25 19.51 10.71
CA PRO A 73 29.14 20.96 10.52
C PRO A 73 27.71 21.50 10.31
N SER A 74 26.76 20.66 9.91
CA SER A 74 25.39 21.03 9.53
C SER A 74 24.45 19.81 9.54
N GLN A 75 23.19 19.98 10.00
CA GLN A 75 22.14 18.99 9.71
C GLN A 75 21.73 19.06 8.22
N PRO A 76 21.45 17.91 7.57
CA PRO A 76 20.67 17.89 6.34
C PRO A 76 19.19 18.19 6.64
N ALA A 77 18.49 18.92 5.76
CA ALA A 77 17.05 19.06 5.86
C ALA A 77 16.34 17.82 5.29
N ILE A 78 15.09 17.59 5.71
CA ILE A 78 14.32 16.38 5.39
C ILE A 78 13.04 16.71 4.64
N TRP A 79 12.79 16.04 3.52
CA TRP A 79 11.58 16.19 2.72
C TRP A 79 10.67 14.97 2.83
N VAL A 80 9.49 15.14 3.41
CA VAL A 80 8.44 14.12 3.49
C VAL A 80 7.52 14.26 2.28
N SER A 81 7.48 13.24 1.42
CA SER A 81 6.72 13.24 0.16
C SER A 81 5.66 12.14 0.11
N GLY A 82 4.67 12.31 -0.77
CA GLY A 82 3.60 11.35 -0.99
C GLY A 82 2.27 12.03 -1.34
N PHE A 83 1.40 11.28 -2.01
CA PHE A 83 0.10 11.72 -2.49
C PHE A 83 -0.75 12.42 -1.42
N PHE A 84 -1.67 13.30 -1.82
CA PHE A 84 -2.48 14.04 -0.87
C PHE A 84 -3.42 13.09 -0.10
N GLY A 85 -3.38 13.20 1.22
CA GLY A 85 -3.97 12.23 2.14
C GLY A 85 -3.02 11.16 2.69
N SER A 86 -1.83 10.90 2.14
CA SER A 86 -0.90 9.85 2.61
C SER A 86 -0.44 9.95 4.08
N GLY A 87 -0.82 11.04 4.76
CA GLY A 87 -0.65 11.28 6.20
C GLY A 87 0.69 11.94 6.57
N LYS A 88 1.31 12.66 5.64
CA LYS A 88 2.52 13.49 5.88
C LYS A 88 2.37 14.38 7.12
N SER A 89 1.29 15.18 7.19
CA SER A 89 0.97 16.06 8.32
C SER A 89 0.84 15.30 9.65
N HIS A 90 0.28 14.08 9.62
CA HIS A 90 0.15 13.20 10.79
C HIS A 90 1.53 12.68 11.23
N LEU A 91 2.36 12.20 10.30
CA LEU A 91 3.72 11.76 10.57
C LEU A 91 4.58 12.87 11.20
N VAL A 92 4.52 14.10 10.67
CA VAL A 92 5.36 15.20 11.20
C VAL A 92 4.83 15.80 12.51
N ARG A 93 3.52 15.74 12.76
CA ARG A 93 2.94 16.13 14.07
C ARG A 93 3.23 15.09 15.16
N VAL A 94 3.15 13.79 14.82
CA VAL A 94 3.57 12.73 15.74
C VAL A 94 5.08 12.79 15.99
N LEU A 95 5.90 13.06 14.98
CA LEU A 95 7.33 13.37 15.17
C LEU A 95 7.53 14.53 16.16
N GLU A 96 6.79 15.65 16.04
CA GLU A 96 6.87 16.77 16.97
C GLU A 96 6.57 16.33 18.42
N PHE A 97 5.43 15.67 18.64
CA PHE A 97 5.00 15.24 19.97
C PHE A 97 5.97 14.24 20.61
N LEU A 98 6.55 13.34 19.81
CA LEU A 98 7.55 12.37 20.25
C LEU A 98 8.91 13.03 20.51
N TRP A 99 9.33 14.00 19.68
CA TRP A 99 10.56 14.76 19.85
C TRP A 99 10.58 15.45 21.21
N CYS A 100 9.54 16.25 21.51
CA CYS A 100 9.40 16.98 22.77
C CYS A 100 8.89 16.16 23.96
N ASP A 101 8.57 14.87 23.79
CA ASP A 101 7.99 14.00 24.83
C ASP A 101 6.75 14.62 25.50
N LEU A 102 5.83 15.15 24.68
CA LEU A 102 4.67 15.94 25.09
C LEU A 102 3.94 15.30 26.28
N LYS A 103 3.83 16.05 27.39
CA LYS A 103 3.12 15.62 28.61
C LYS A 103 1.66 16.05 28.55
N PHE A 104 0.76 15.10 28.80
CA PHE A 104 -0.67 15.34 28.94
C PHE A 104 -1.03 15.86 30.34
N PRO A 105 -2.24 16.42 30.54
CA PRO A 105 -2.69 16.94 31.84
C PRO A 105 -2.72 15.91 32.99
N ASP A 106 -2.77 14.61 32.68
CA ASP A 106 -2.69 13.49 33.64
C ASP A 106 -1.24 13.03 33.94
N GLY A 107 -0.24 13.69 33.35
CA GLY A 107 1.19 13.42 33.55
C GLY A 107 1.78 12.36 32.62
N VAL A 108 0.96 11.65 31.83
CA VAL A 108 1.43 10.63 30.86
C VAL A 108 2.10 11.33 29.67
N SER A 109 3.10 10.71 29.02
CA SER A 109 3.77 11.26 27.84
C SER A 109 3.29 10.71 26.50
N ALA A 110 3.57 11.45 25.42
CA ALA A 110 3.41 10.98 24.05
C ALA A 110 4.16 9.68 23.74
N ARG A 111 5.32 9.43 24.38
CA ARG A 111 6.10 8.19 24.24
C ARG A 111 5.56 7.05 25.12
N ASP A 112 4.79 7.35 26.16
CA ASP A 112 4.14 6.36 27.03
C ASP A 112 2.81 5.82 26.43
N VAL A 113 2.18 6.58 25.52
CA VAL A 113 0.93 6.21 24.83
C VAL A 113 1.12 5.75 23.38
N CYS A 114 2.18 6.22 22.69
CA CYS A 114 2.42 5.88 21.29
C CYS A 114 3.17 4.54 21.17
N MET A 115 2.59 3.60 20.41
CA MET A 115 3.18 2.28 20.19
C MET A 115 4.30 2.36 19.16
N LEU A 116 5.55 2.42 19.64
CA LEU A 116 6.76 2.57 18.83
C LEU A 116 7.63 1.31 18.84
N PRO A 117 8.17 0.89 17.69
CA PRO A 117 9.26 -0.09 17.61
C PRO A 117 10.48 0.33 18.44
N ASP A 118 11.24 -0.67 18.90
CA ASP A 118 12.32 -0.46 19.86
C ASP A 118 13.45 0.43 19.29
N ASP A 119 13.76 0.34 17.99
CA ASP A 119 14.78 1.18 17.34
C ASP A 119 14.40 2.68 17.29
N VAL A 120 13.12 3.00 17.08
CA VAL A 120 12.61 4.37 17.21
C VAL A 120 12.61 4.82 18.67
N ARG A 121 12.30 3.93 19.62
CA ARG A 121 12.33 4.25 21.06
C ARG A 121 13.75 4.53 21.54
N ASP A 122 14.73 3.75 21.11
CA ASP A 122 16.14 3.93 21.44
C ASP A 122 16.71 5.22 20.86
N ALA A 123 16.36 5.57 19.62
CA ALA A 123 16.74 6.88 19.05
C ALA A 123 16.11 8.06 19.83
N LEU A 124 14.85 7.95 20.29
CA LEU A 124 14.23 8.95 21.17
C LEU A 124 14.88 9.01 22.56
N ASN A 125 15.37 7.87 23.08
CA ASN A 125 16.14 7.82 24.32
C ASN A 125 17.50 8.50 24.16
N GLU A 126 18.22 8.26 23.06
CA GLU A 126 19.51 8.90 22.75
C GLU A 126 19.36 10.42 22.56
N LEU A 127 18.33 10.87 21.82
CA LEU A 127 17.95 12.28 21.72
C LEU A 127 17.75 12.94 23.11
N THR A 128 17.24 12.16 24.07
CA THR A 128 17.01 12.60 25.46
C THR A 128 18.27 12.57 26.33
N ILE A 129 19.32 11.87 25.91
CA ILE A 129 20.65 11.90 26.53
C ILE A 129 21.43 13.11 26.00
N GLU A 130 21.43 13.35 24.69
CA GLU A 130 22.16 14.45 24.06
C GLU A 130 21.55 15.83 24.40
N SER A 131 20.23 15.92 24.54
CA SER A 131 19.55 17.14 24.99
C SER A 131 20.06 17.66 26.34
N ARG A 132 20.40 16.76 27.27
CA ARG A 132 20.99 17.07 28.58
C ARG A 132 22.44 17.56 28.49
N ARG A 133 23.16 17.21 27.41
CA ARG A 133 24.48 17.76 27.11
C ARG A 133 24.38 19.16 26.50
N HIS A 134 23.26 19.47 25.84
CA HIS A 134 22.95 20.75 25.22
C HIS A 134 21.98 21.59 26.07
N GLY A 135 21.13 22.43 25.45
CA GLY A 135 20.16 23.30 26.12
C GLY A 135 18.77 22.70 26.30
N GLY A 136 18.65 21.36 26.35
CA GLY A 136 17.37 20.67 26.30
C GLY A 136 16.88 20.39 24.88
N ILE A 137 15.57 20.15 24.74
CA ILE A 137 14.85 19.90 23.49
C ILE A 137 13.77 20.97 23.31
N TRP A 138 13.54 21.40 22.07
CA TRP A 138 12.38 22.18 21.70
C TRP A 138 11.89 21.84 20.28
N SER A 139 10.66 22.24 19.94
CA SER A 139 10.07 22.11 18.61
C SER A 139 9.26 23.34 18.22
N ALA A 140 9.16 23.57 16.92
CA ALA A 140 8.18 24.46 16.32
C ALA A 140 7.55 23.79 15.10
N ALA A 141 6.22 23.84 14.98
CA ALA A 141 5.50 23.19 13.89
C ALA A 141 4.35 24.05 13.37
N GLY A 142 4.10 24.00 12.07
CA GLY A 142 2.94 24.66 11.49
C GLY A 142 2.82 24.51 9.97
N THR A 143 1.59 24.62 9.48
CA THR A 143 1.27 24.68 8.05
C THR A 143 1.65 26.04 7.46
N LEU A 144 2.52 26.06 6.45
CA LEU A 144 3.06 27.30 5.87
C LEU A 144 2.00 28.08 5.06
N SER A 145 1.11 27.37 4.37
CA SER A 145 -0.01 27.96 3.62
C SER A 145 -1.13 28.57 4.49
N ALA A 146 -1.04 28.46 5.82
CA ALA A 146 -1.94 29.14 6.76
C ALA A 146 -1.47 30.56 7.14
N GLY A 147 -0.24 30.95 6.77
CA GLY A 147 0.28 32.31 7.00
C GLY A 147 -0.18 33.32 5.95
N SER A 148 -0.31 34.59 6.35
CA SER A 148 -0.65 35.70 5.43
C SER A 148 0.57 36.34 4.75
N ALA A 149 1.78 35.90 5.11
CA ALA A 149 3.03 36.45 4.59
C ALA A 149 3.39 35.86 3.21
N ASN A 150 3.60 36.73 2.23
CA ASN A 150 4.15 36.34 0.91
C ASN A 150 5.67 36.04 0.96
N ASP A 151 6.34 36.33 2.07
CA ASP A 151 7.78 36.16 2.25
C ASP A 151 8.07 34.89 3.09
N PRO A 152 8.79 33.88 2.56
CA PRO A 152 9.13 32.67 3.30
C PRO A 152 9.83 32.92 4.64
N ARG A 153 10.62 34.00 4.77
CA ARG A 153 11.32 34.36 6.02
C ARG A 153 10.34 34.67 7.13
N VAL A 154 9.33 35.48 6.80
CA VAL A 154 8.28 35.89 7.74
C VAL A 154 7.36 34.70 8.04
N ALA A 155 7.00 33.90 7.03
CA ALA A 155 6.16 32.71 7.21
C ALA A 155 6.79 31.65 8.15
N ILE A 156 8.09 31.35 7.97
CA ILE A 156 8.83 30.43 8.85
C ILE A 156 8.94 31.01 10.26
N LEU A 157 9.30 32.30 10.39
CA LEU A 157 9.43 32.94 11.68
C LEU A 157 8.09 33.01 12.43
N GLN A 158 6.96 33.19 11.75
CA GLN A 158 5.62 33.15 12.34
C GLN A 158 5.28 31.77 12.93
N VAL A 159 5.65 30.67 12.26
CA VAL A 159 5.51 29.31 12.81
C VAL A 159 6.32 29.14 14.10
N VAL A 160 7.56 29.64 14.12
CA VAL A 160 8.44 29.55 15.30
C VAL A 160 7.96 30.45 16.45
N LEU A 161 7.51 31.67 16.16
CA LEU A 161 6.93 32.60 17.14
C LEU A 161 5.65 32.03 17.78
N ARG A 162 4.71 31.54 16.96
CA ARG A 162 3.47 30.90 17.43
C ARG A 162 3.78 29.72 18.35
N SER A 163 4.70 28.84 17.95
CA SER A 163 5.15 27.70 18.74
C SER A 163 5.86 28.11 20.05
N ALA A 164 6.49 29.30 20.07
CA ALA A 164 7.12 29.85 21.26
C ALA A 164 6.14 30.50 22.24
N GLY A 165 4.85 30.68 21.88
CA GLY A 165 3.90 31.47 22.65
C GLY A 165 4.13 32.98 22.53
N LEU A 166 4.75 33.41 21.41
CA LEU A 166 5.01 34.80 21.07
C LEU A 166 4.02 35.28 19.98
N PRO A 167 3.77 36.60 19.85
CA PRO A 167 2.93 37.15 18.79
C PRO A 167 3.47 36.84 17.38
N GLU A 168 2.58 36.67 16.41
CA GLU A 168 2.92 36.49 14.98
C GLU A 168 3.17 37.82 14.24
N ASP A 169 2.86 38.95 14.91
CA ASP A 169 3.23 40.29 14.47
C ASP A 169 4.70 40.55 14.83
N ILE A 170 5.54 40.82 13.83
CA ILE A 170 7.00 40.83 13.98
C ILE A 170 7.49 41.94 14.92
N ASP A 171 6.90 43.14 14.87
CA ASP A 171 7.34 44.25 15.71
C ASP A 171 6.89 44.07 17.16
N THR A 172 5.68 43.54 17.40
CA THR A 172 5.23 43.11 18.72
C THR A 172 6.10 41.96 19.25
N ALA A 173 6.49 40.99 18.40
CA ALA A 173 7.37 39.89 18.76
C ALA A 173 8.78 40.36 19.16
N ARG A 174 9.36 41.32 18.42
CA ARG A 174 10.65 41.96 18.76
C ARG A 174 10.61 42.60 20.15
N VAL A 175 9.51 43.27 20.50
CA VAL A 175 9.31 43.80 21.87
C VAL A 175 9.24 42.68 22.91
N HIS A 176 8.50 41.59 22.65
CA HIS A 176 8.40 40.48 23.61
C HIS A 176 9.74 39.76 23.81
N LEU A 177 10.54 39.59 22.76
CA LEU A 177 11.88 39.02 22.83
C LEU A 177 12.85 39.91 23.64
N TRP A 178 12.82 41.22 23.43
CA TRP A 178 13.57 42.18 24.24
C TRP A 178 13.20 42.13 25.72
N LEU A 179 11.90 41.99 26.06
CA LEU A 179 11.48 41.79 27.45
C LEU A 179 11.90 40.43 28.02
N ALA A 180 12.07 39.41 27.19
CA ALA A 180 12.57 38.10 27.60
C ALA A 180 14.09 38.13 27.86
N GLU A 181 14.87 38.82 27.01
CA GLU A 181 16.30 39.08 27.22
C GLU A 181 16.56 39.84 28.53
N LEU A 182 15.72 40.84 28.83
CA LEU A 182 15.73 41.57 30.10
C LEU A 182 15.18 40.78 31.31
N GLY A 183 14.62 39.58 31.10
CA GLY A 183 14.03 38.77 32.17
C GLY A 183 12.75 39.32 32.80
N ILE A 184 12.08 40.29 32.16
CA ILE A 184 10.90 40.99 32.70
C ILE A 184 9.58 40.67 31.96
N LEU A 185 9.60 39.87 30.89
CA LEU A 185 8.42 39.55 30.07
C LEU A 185 7.22 39.08 30.89
N ASP A 186 7.43 38.09 31.78
CA ASP A 186 6.34 37.52 32.57
C ASP A 186 5.89 38.47 33.70
N ALA A 187 6.81 39.24 34.31
CA ALA A 187 6.45 40.27 35.27
C ALA A 187 5.55 41.36 34.65
N VAL A 188 5.87 41.82 33.43
CA VAL A 188 5.04 42.78 32.68
C VAL A 188 3.69 42.15 32.30
N ARG A 189 3.68 40.88 31.89
CA ARG A 189 2.46 40.13 31.52
C ARG A 189 1.52 39.95 32.71
N ASP A 190 2.02 39.48 33.85
CA ASP A 190 1.21 39.26 35.06
C ASP A 190 0.71 40.58 35.64
N ARG A 191 1.54 41.64 35.64
CA ARG A 191 1.12 42.98 36.04
C ARG A 191 -0.04 43.54 35.21
N LEU A 192 -0.10 43.20 33.93
CA LEU A 192 -1.23 43.53 33.06
C LEU A 192 -2.42 42.60 33.28
N ARG A 193 -2.19 41.33 33.62
CA ARG A 193 -3.24 40.36 34.01
C ARG A 193 -3.97 40.78 35.29
N GLU A 194 -3.24 41.19 36.33
CA GLU A 194 -3.79 41.79 37.57
C GLU A 194 -4.74 42.96 37.29
N GLN A 195 -4.41 43.79 36.30
CA GLN A 195 -5.19 44.97 35.92
C GLN A 195 -6.39 44.65 35.01
N GLY A 196 -6.60 43.38 34.64
CA GLY A 196 -7.58 42.98 33.62
C GLY A 196 -7.24 43.49 32.20
N ARG A 197 -5.95 43.69 31.93
CA ARG A 197 -5.39 44.36 30.74
C ARG A 197 -4.35 43.53 29.99
N GLU A 198 -4.30 42.21 30.20
CA GLU A 198 -3.35 41.30 29.52
C GLU A 198 -3.33 41.45 27.98
N ARG A 199 -4.47 41.80 27.37
CA ARG A 199 -4.58 42.10 25.92
C ARG A 199 -3.69 43.25 25.46
N ASP A 200 -3.27 44.15 26.35
CA ASP A 200 -2.38 45.28 26.02
C ASP A 200 -0.97 44.81 25.62
N MET A 201 -0.58 43.57 25.97
CA MET A 201 0.64 42.91 25.47
C MET A 201 0.68 42.80 23.94
N THR A 202 -0.47 42.77 23.24
CA THR A 202 -0.52 42.74 21.77
C THR A 202 -0.55 44.13 21.13
N ARG A 203 -0.40 45.20 21.94
CA ARG A 203 -0.50 46.60 21.50
C ARG A 203 0.56 47.51 22.17
N PRO A 204 1.85 47.13 22.23
CA PRO A 204 2.86 47.81 23.04
C PRO A 204 3.04 49.29 22.66
N PHE A 205 3.04 49.61 21.37
CA PHE A 205 3.27 50.97 20.83
C PHE A 205 2.15 51.98 21.11
N VAL A 206 1.00 51.51 21.61
CA VAL A 206 -0.19 52.33 21.86
C VAL A 206 -0.80 52.15 23.25
N SER A 207 -0.54 51.05 23.98
CA SER A 207 -1.02 50.92 25.35
C SER A 207 -0.27 51.84 26.31
N ARG A 208 -1.04 52.58 27.10
CA ARG A 208 -0.55 53.30 28.28
C ARG A 208 -0.18 52.35 29.43
N ARG A 209 -0.94 51.27 29.66
CA ARG A 209 -0.70 50.34 30.77
C ARG A 209 0.56 49.51 30.56
N PHE A 210 0.85 49.13 29.31
CA PHE A 210 2.10 48.48 28.94
C PHE A 210 3.30 49.39 29.26
N ALA A 211 3.26 50.66 28.84
CA ALA A 211 4.32 51.63 29.17
C ALA A 211 4.45 51.90 30.68
N GLU A 212 3.35 51.98 31.44
CA GLU A 212 3.38 52.09 32.91
C GLU A 212 4.05 50.88 33.58
N ALA A 213 3.79 49.65 33.09
CA ALA A 213 4.47 48.44 33.58
C ALA A 213 5.96 48.40 33.21
N LEU A 214 6.37 48.94 32.05
CA LEU A 214 7.79 49.07 31.70
C LEU A 214 8.55 50.02 32.63
N ILE A 215 7.94 51.15 33.02
CA ILE A 215 8.53 52.10 33.98
C ILE A 215 8.69 51.45 35.37
N GLU A 216 7.81 50.52 35.74
CA GLU A 216 7.86 49.78 37.00
C GLU A 216 9.04 48.77 37.02
N PHE A 217 9.17 47.94 35.98
CA PHE A 217 10.12 46.82 35.95
C PHE A 217 11.48 47.09 35.26
N ASN A 218 11.53 47.91 34.21
CA ASN A 218 12.79 48.18 33.49
C ASN A 218 13.53 49.38 34.13
N PRO A 219 14.78 49.22 34.63
CA PRO A 219 15.56 50.31 35.19
C PRO A 219 15.75 51.52 34.27
N ASP A 220 15.90 51.32 32.96
CA ASP A 220 16.27 52.36 32.00
C ASP A 220 15.15 53.39 31.77
N PHE A 221 13.90 53.01 32.03
CA PHE A 221 12.72 53.88 31.89
C PHE A 221 12.29 54.54 33.21
N ARG A 222 13.01 54.32 34.31
CA ARG A 222 12.65 54.86 35.63
C ARG A 222 12.81 56.38 35.69
N GLY A 223 11.67 57.07 35.78
CA GLY A 223 11.59 58.54 35.82
C GLY A 223 11.24 59.19 34.47
N MET A 224 11.11 58.40 33.40
CA MET A 224 10.49 58.86 32.15
C MET A 224 8.98 58.96 32.29
N ASP A 225 8.34 59.79 31.46
CA ASP A 225 6.87 59.81 31.36
C ASP A 225 6.34 58.79 30.33
N VAL A 226 5.05 58.46 30.43
CA VAL A 226 4.38 57.44 29.61
C VAL A 226 4.48 57.71 28.10
N GLU A 227 4.49 58.97 27.67
CA GLU A 227 4.59 59.31 26.25
C GLU A 227 6.03 59.24 25.76
N GLN A 228 7.01 59.61 26.59
CA GLN A 228 8.43 59.37 26.31
C GLN A 228 8.72 57.88 26.09
N VAL A 229 8.19 56.98 26.94
CA VAL A 229 8.35 55.53 26.77
C VAL A 229 7.67 55.02 25.49
N ARG A 230 6.45 55.48 25.19
CA ARG A 230 5.71 55.07 23.98
C ARG A 230 6.41 55.53 22.70
N GLU A 231 6.98 56.74 22.70
CA GLU A 231 7.70 57.27 21.54
C GLU A 231 9.06 56.59 21.36
N ASP A 232 9.77 56.27 22.46
CA ASP A 232 11.02 55.52 22.39
C ASP A 232 10.80 54.10 21.84
N LEU A 233 9.74 53.40 22.30
CA LEU A 233 9.34 52.10 21.73
C LEU A 233 9.04 52.20 20.22
N ARG A 234 8.35 53.25 19.75
CA ARG A 234 8.13 53.46 18.31
C ARG A 234 9.43 53.73 17.56
N ARG A 235 10.35 54.51 18.14
CA ARG A 235 11.64 54.82 17.53
C ARG A 235 12.56 53.58 17.43
N GLN A 236 12.49 52.67 18.40
CA GLN A 236 13.28 51.43 18.41
C GLN A 236 12.66 50.31 17.54
N PHE A 237 11.33 50.19 17.51
CA PHE A 237 10.65 49.01 16.95
C PHE A 237 9.67 49.32 15.81
N GLY A 238 9.07 50.51 15.73
CA GLY A 238 7.82 50.75 15.00
C GLY A 238 7.89 51.51 13.67
N ALA A 239 8.96 51.35 12.87
CA ALA A 239 9.05 51.93 11.52
C ALA A 239 9.92 51.09 10.56
N ASP A 240 9.46 50.94 9.31
CA ASP A 240 10.18 50.43 8.12
C ASP A 240 11.10 49.20 8.30
N PHE A 241 10.74 48.28 9.19
CA PHE A 241 11.48 47.03 9.41
C PHE A 241 11.35 46.08 8.21
N GLN A 242 12.45 45.87 7.47
CA GLN A 242 12.52 44.88 6.39
C GLN A 242 13.17 43.58 6.87
N MET A 243 12.51 42.45 6.60
CA MET A 243 13.02 41.13 6.97
C MET A 243 14.20 40.71 6.09
N THR A 244 15.33 40.37 6.71
CA THR A 244 16.52 39.81 6.04
C THR A 244 16.88 38.46 6.63
N ASN A 245 17.63 37.62 5.89
CA ASN A 245 18.05 36.30 6.37
C ASN A 245 18.85 36.40 7.68
N SER A 246 19.75 37.39 7.78
CA SER A 246 20.53 37.67 9.00
C SER A 246 19.64 37.99 10.19
N THR A 247 18.69 38.91 10.04
CA THR A 247 17.81 39.33 11.14
C THR A 247 16.84 38.22 11.54
N MET A 248 16.37 37.43 10.58
CA MET A 248 15.56 36.24 10.85
C MET A 248 16.36 35.19 11.65
N VAL A 249 17.61 34.91 11.27
CA VAL A 249 18.50 34.00 12.01
C VAL A 249 18.82 34.52 13.41
N GLU A 250 18.99 35.83 13.60
CA GLU A 250 19.17 36.44 14.91
C GLU A 250 17.92 36.28 15.78
N MET A 251 16.73 36.64 15.28
CA MET A 251 15.47 36.40 16.01
C MET A 251 15.24 34.91 16.35
N LEU A 252 15.54 33.99 15.43
CA LEU A 252 15.48 32.54 15.70
C LEU A 252 16.45 32.13 16.82
N LYS A 253 17.70 32.62 16.79
CA LYS A 253 18.71 32.37 17.83
C LYS A 253 18.22 32.82 19.20
N ASP A 254 17.58 33.99 19.27
CA ASP A 254 17.11 34.57 20.53
C ASP A 254 15.87 33.83 21.06
N ILE A 255 14.97 33.36 20.18
CA ILE A 255 13.89 32.41 20.54
C ILE A 255 14.48 31.09 21.08
N PHE A 256 15.49 30.52 20.43
CA PHE A 256 16.13 29.27 20.90
C PHE A 256 16.86 29.46 22.23
N ALA A 257 17.41 30.65 22.49
CA ALA A 257 17.99 31.01 23.79
C ALA A 257 16.90 31.12 24.87
N MET A 258 15.78 31.78 24.59
CA MET A 258 14.60 31.86 25.47
C MET A 258 14.01 30.49 25.82
N LYS A 259 14.08 29.52 24.89
CA LYS A 259 13.60 28.15 25.06
C LYS A 259 14.65 27.15 25.57
N SER A 260 15.85 27.63 25.90
CA SER A 260 16.91 26.78 26.45
C SER A 260 16.69 26.49 27.93
N THR A 261 16.80 25.22 28.32
CA THR A 261 16.81 24.81 29.74
C THR A 261 18.18 25.01 30.41
N VAL A 262 19.22 25.38 29.65
CA VAL A 262 20.59 25.61 30.15
C VAL A 262 21.16 26.90 29.58
N ALA A 263 21.24 27.93 30.43
CA ALA A 263 21.73 29.26 30.06
C ALA A 263 23.06 29.20 29.27
N GLY A 264 23.11 29.93 28.15
CA GLY A 264 24.28 29.97 27.25
C GLY A 264 24.46 28.76 26.32
N LYS A 265 23.66 27.70 26.44
CA LYS A 265 23.60 26.61 25.44
C LYS A 265 22.36 26.75 24.54
N MET A 266 22.47 26.32 23.29
CA MET A 266 21.32 26.14 22.41
C MET A 266 20.66 24.77 22.69
N PRO A 267 19.32 24.66 22.74
CA PRO A 267 18.60 23.38 22.70
C PRO A 267 18.80 22.62 21.37
N LEU A 268 18.37 21.37 21.33
CA LEU A 268 18.15 20.61 20.10
C LEU A 268 16.74 20.95 19.58
N VAL A 269 16.66 21.52 18.37
CA VAL A 269 15.41 22.11 17.83
C VAL A 269 14.94 21.36 16.59
N LEU A 270 13.65 20.99 16.59
CA LEU A 270 12.94 20.52 15.40
C LEU A 270 12.06 21.64 14.83
N ILE A 271 12.15 21.89 13.52
CA ILE A 271 11.29 22.82 12.79
C ILE A 271 10.51 22.05 11.73
N VAL A 272 9.20 21.88 11.95
CA VAL A 272 8.26 21.21 11.04
C VAL A 272 7.50 22.25 10.23
N LEU A 273 7.63 22.19 8.91
CA LEU A 273 6.95 23.07 7.95
C LEU A 273 6.02 22.23 7.07
N ASP A 274 4.71 22.33 7.29
CA ASP A 274 3.71 21.52 6.59
C ASP A 274 3.11 22.26 5.37
N GLU A 275 2.78 21.50 4.31
CA GLU A 275 2.31 21.97 2.99
C GLU A 275 3.23 23.03 2.34
N VAL A 276 4.54 22.83 2.44
CA VAL A 276 5.57 23.69 1.83
C VAL A 276 5.46 23.71 0.30
N GLN A 277 5.19 22.55 -0.33
CA GLN A 277 4.95 22.53 -1.77
C GLN A 277 3.74 23.38 -2.16
N GLN A 278 2.64 23.34 -1.40
CA GLN A 278 1.45 24.13 -1.68
C GLN A 278 1.78 25.62 -1.59
N TYR A 279 2.44 26.05 -0.51
CA TYR A 279 2.86 27.45 -0.34
C TYR A 279 3.76 27.94 -1.48
N LEU A 280 4.74 27.15 -1.90
CA LEU A 280 5.69 27.50 -2.96
C LEU A 280 5.14 27.40 -4.40
N THR A 281 3.91 26.92 -4.60
CA THR A 281 3.29 26.78 -5.93
C THR A 281 2.03 27.64 -6.14
N ILE A 282 1.65 28.49 -5.16
CA ILE A 282 0.52 29.42 -5.28
C ILE A 282 0.93 30.64 -6.15
N GLY A 283 0.69 30.50 -7.45
CA GLY A 283 1.05 31.48 -8.48
C GLY A 283 2.48 31.30 -9.00
N GLU A 284 2.73 31.73 -10.23
CA GLU A 284 3.95 31.44 -11.00
C GLU A 284 5.19 32.24 -10.53
N ARG A 285 5.62 32.05 -9.27
CA ARG A 285 6.59 32.91 -8.57
C ARG A 285 7.85 32.16 -8.16
N SER A 286 8.81 32.05 -9.08
CA SER A 286 10.12 31.40 -8.82
C SER A 286 10.93 32.03 -7.66
N ASP A 287 10.59 33.23 -7.21
CA ASP A 287 11.37 33.99 -6.22
C ASP A 287 11.16 33.44 -4.79
N GLN A 288 9.95 32.98 -4.46
CA GLN A 288 9.66 32.40 -3.13
C GLN A 288 10.44 31.11 -2.90
N LEU A 289 10.61 30.29 -3.94
CA LEU A 289 11.43 29.07 -3.92
C LEU A 289 12.90 29.38 -3.63
N LEU A 290 13.45 30.45 -4.21
CA LEU A 290 14.82 30.88 -3.99
C LEU A 290 15.02 31.39 -2.55
N ILE A 291 14.14 32.28 -2.07
CA ILE A 291 14.21 32.80 -0.69
C ILE A 291 14.07 31.65 0.33
N PHE A 292 13.20 30.68 0.08
CA PHE A 292 13.07 29.49 0.94
C PHE A 292 14.35 28.64 0.96
N GLN A 293 14.98 28.44 -0.20
CA GLN A 293 16.25 27.72 -0.31
C GLN A 293 17.39 28.42 0.46
N GLU A 294 17.51 29.75 0.30
CA GLU A 294 18.50 30.57 1.02
C GLU A 294 18.28 30.55 2.53
N VAL A 295 17.03 30.63 2.99
CA VAL A 295 16.68 30.58 4.42
C VAL A 295 17.08 29.26 5.07
N VAL A 296 16.74 28.12 4.45
CA VAL A 296 17.12 26.81 4.98
C VAL A 296 18.65 26.67 5.01
N GLU A 297 19.34 27.15 3.98
CA GLU A 297 20.80 27.12 3.89
C GLU A 297 21.48 27.99 4.97
N ASP A 298 21.05 29.24 5.16
CA ASP A 298 21.58 30.13 6.19
C ASP A 298 21.33 29.59 7.59
N CYS A 299 20.13 29.05 7.87
CA CYS A 299 19.84 28.42 9.16
C CYS A 299 20.72 27.19 9.42
N CYS A 300 20.85 26.27 8.46
CA CYS A 300 21.69 25.07 8.62
C CYS A 300 23.17 25.45 8.82
N LYS A 301 23.67 26.49 8.15
CA LYS A 301 25.04 27.01 8.34
C LYS A 301 25.26 27.70 9.69
N LYS A 302 24.26 28.46 10.18
CA LYS A 302 24.38 29.31 11.38
C LYS A 302 24.11 28.53 12.68
N PHE A 303 23.24 27.54 12.63
CA PHE A 303 22.90 26.68 13.78
C PHE A 303 23.63 25.32 13.77
N GLY A 304 24.21 24.94 12.64
CA GLY A 304 25.03 23.75 12.49
C GLY A 304 24.23 22.47 12.69
N SER A 305 24.72 21.61 13.58
CA SER A 305 24.15 20.28 13.85
C SER A 305 22.90 20.27 14.76
N LYS A 306 22.40 21.42 15.24
CA LYS A 306 21.43 21.46 16.36
C LYS A 306 19.98 21.78 15.98
N VAL A 307 19.75 22.19 14.74
CA VAL A 307 18.42 22.53 14.21
C VAL A 307 18.12 21.62 13.03
N LEU A 308 17.00 20.90 13.11
CA LEU A 308 16.51 20.03 12.03
C LEU A 308 15.31 20.65 11.34
N PHE A 309 15.37 20.80 10.01
CA PHE A 309 14.21 21.20 9.20
C PHE A 309 13.55 19.97 8.59
N VAL A 310 12.24 19.83 8.79
CA VAL A 310 11.40 18.81 8.15
C VAL A 310 10.29 19.52 7.39
N ALA A 311 10.27 19.38 6.07
CA ALA A 311 9.27 19.97 5.18
C ALA A 311 8.39 18.89 4.54
N THR A 312 7.11 19.20 4.29
CA THR A 312 6.21 18.28 3.56
C THR A 312 5.82 18.80 2.18
N GLY A 313 5.64 17.87 1.24
CA GLY A 313 5.15 18.15 -0.11
C GLY A 313 4.42 16.95 -0.72
N GLN A 314 3.69 17.17 -1.82
CA GLN A 314 2.99 16.09 -2.51
C GLN A 314 3.97 15.24 -3.33
N ASP A 315 4.82 15.90 -4.11
CA ASP A 315 5.83 15.28 -4.98
C ASP A 315 7.10 14.89 -4.21
N ALA A 316 7.79 13.88 -4.71
CA ALA A 316 9.22 13.72 -4.42
C ALA A 316 10.01 14.76 -5.22
N LEU A 317 11.08 15.32 -4.64
CA LEU A 317 11.85 16.45 -5.20
C LEU A 317 12.45 16.20 -6.60
N HIS A 318 12.49 14.96 -7.08
CA HIS A 318 12.95 14.62 -8.42
C HIS A 318 11.85 14.67 -9.49
N ALA A 319 10.58 14.52 -9.13
CA ALA A 319 9.47 14.46 -10.07
C ALA A 319 9.08 15.84 -10.65
N ASN A 320 9.34 16.93 -9.92
CA ASN A 320 8.92 18.28 -10.26
C ASN A 320 10.14 19.19 -10.49
N ILE A 321 10.28 19.71 -11.72
CA ILE A 321 11.44 20.51 -12.17
C ILE A 321 11.69 21.75 -11.31
N GLN A 322 10.64 22.36 -10.73
CA GLN A 322 10.83 23.49 -9.82
C GLN A 322 11.45 23.02 -8.49
N LEU A 323 10.90 21.95 -7.89
CA LEU A 323 11.35 21.41 -6.62
C LEU A 323 12.75 20.76 -6.69
N GLN A 324 13.25 20.39 -7.88
CA GLN A 324 14.61 19.86 -8.06
C GLN A 324 15.69 20.79 -7.48
N ARG A 325 15.46 22.11 -7.43
CA ARG A 325 16.40 23.08 -6.81
C ARG A 325 16.61 22.88 -5.31
N LEU A 326 15.66 22.23 -4.61
CA LEU A 326 15.73 21.98 -3.17
C LEU A 326 16.53 20.71 -2.79
N GLN A 327 16.86 19.83 -3.76
CA GLN A 327 17.50 18.54 -3.48
C GLN A 327 18.84 18.68 -2.72
N ASP A 328 19.66 19.67 -3.08
CA ASP A 328 20.95 19.92 -2.44
C ASP A 328 20.84 20.47 -1.00
N ARG A 329 19.64 20.74 -0.50
CA ARG A 329 19.37 21.14 0.90
C ARG A 329 18.58 20.07 1.64
N PHE A 330 17.61 19.46 0.95
CA PHE A 330 16.74 18.39 1.44
C PHE A 330 17.24 17.02 0.94
N SER A 331 18.43 16.64 1.39
CA SER A 331 19.14 15.45 0.90
C SER A 331 18.59 14.13 1.46
N LEU A 332 17.87 14.15 2.58
CA LEU A 332 17.13 12.99 3.10
C LEU A 332 15.65 13.10 2.69
N GLN A 333 15.15 12.09 1.98
CA GLN A 333 13.77 12.03 1.49
C GLN A 333 13.01 10.88 2.16
N VAL A 334 11.80 11.15 2.63
CA VAL A 334 10.88 10.19 3.26
C VAL A 334 9.61 10.07 2.40
N PRO A 335 9.58 9.14 1.43
CA PRO A 335 8.38 8.87 0.65
C PRO A 335 7.39 8.00 1.42
N LEU A 336 6.10 8.33 1.37
CA LEU A 336 5.00 7.53 1.91
C LEU A 336 4.25 6.80 0.78
N GLU A 337 4.05 5.49 0.93
CA GLU A 337 3.50 4.62 -0.11
C GLU A 337 1.97 4.41 0.05
N SER A 338 1.27 4.10 -1.04
CA SER A 338 -0.17 3.78 -0.96
C SER A 338 -0.47 2.46 -0.23
N LYS A 339 0.52 1.57 -0.10
CA LYS A 339 0.36 0.31 0.67
C LYS A 339 0.26 0.53 2.18
N ASP A 340 0.77 1.64 2.69
CA ASP A 340 0.65 1.98 4.12
C ASP A 340 -0.83 2.23 4.51
N VAL A 341 -1.67 2.64 3.56
CA VAL A 341 -3.13 2.83 3.73
C VAL A 341 -3.81 1.54 4.20
N ASP A 342 -3.53 0.42 3.52
CA ASP A 342 -4.07 -0.90 3.84
C ASP A 342 -3.68 -1.36 5.25
N VAL A 343 -2.43 -1.10 5.62
CA VAL A 343 -1.90 -1.44 6.94
C VAL A 343 -2.58 -0.61 8.01
N VAL A 344 -2.67 0.71 7.85
CA VAL A 344 -3.35 1.60 8.80
C VAL A 344 -4.83 1.20 8.95
N LEU A 345 -5.55 0.98 7.85
CA LEU A 345 -6.97 0.61 7.87
C LEU A 345 -7.22 -0.70 8.64
N ARG A 346 -6.41 -1.74 8.39
CA ARG A 346 -6.52 -3.05 9.07
C ARG A 346 -6.06 -3.01 10.53
N GLN A 347 -5.13 -2.13 10.90
CA GLN A 347 -4.59 -2.00 12.26
C GLN A 347 -5.46 -1.11 13.17
N THR A 348 -6.23 -0.17 12.60
CA THR A 348 -7.05 0.81 13.35
C THR A 348 -8.54 0.49 13.35
N ILE A 349 -9.20 0.57 12.18
CA ILE A 349 -10.66 0.49 12.05
C ILE A 349 -11.13 -0.94 11.85
N LEU A 350 -10.47 -1.70 10.98
CA LEU A 350 -10.92 -3.04 10.60
C LEU A 350 -10.34 -4.16 11.46
N ARG A 351 -9.54 -3.85 12.49
CA ARG A 351 -8.87 -4.85 13.36
C ARG A 351 -9.92 -5.80 13.99
N LYS A 352 -9.72 -7.11 13.83
CA LYS A 352 -10.64 -8.15 14.35
C LYS A 352 -10.15 -8.73 15.67
N LYS A 353 -11.09 -9.05 16.57
CA LYS A 353 -10.86 -9.97 17.70
C LYS A 353 -10.37 -11.31 17.14
N GLU A 354 -9.39 -11.93 17.78
CA GLU A 354 -8.82 -13.21 17.35
C GLU A 354 -9.82 -14.36 17.56
N SER A 355 -10.63 -14.29 18.63
CA SER A 355 -11.75 -15.19 18.88
C SER A 355 -12.78 -15.23 17.74
N MET A 356 -12.97 -14.09 17.06
CA MET A 356 -14.02 -13.89 16.06
C MET A 356 -13.57 -14.11 14.61
N LYS A 357 -12.26 -14.30 14.34
CA LYS A 357 -11.74 -14.55 12.99
C LYS A 357 -12.27 -15.85 12.37
N GLU A 358 -12.25 -16.96 13.12
CA GLU A 358 -12.75 -18.26 12.61
C GLU A 358 -14.29 -18.28 12.43
N PRO A 359 -15.13 -17.73 13.34
CA PRO A 359 -16.55 -17.52 13.09
C PRO A 359 -16.85 -16.68 11.83
N LEU A 360 -16.18 -15.54 11.65
CA LEU A 360 -16.33 -14.70 10.45
C LEU A 360 -15.91 -15.45 9.18
N LYS A 361 -14.76 -16.13 9.22
CA LYS A 361 -14.23 -16.93 8.11
C LYS A 361 -15.19 -18.05 7.70
N GLY A 362 -15.78 -18.78 8.65
CA GLY A 362 -16.77 -19.82 8.34
C GLY A 362 -18.02 -19.28 7.62
N VAL A 363 -18.48 -18.08 7.98
CA VAL A 363 -19.56 -17.40 7.23
C VAL A 363 -19.08 -17.03 5.82
N LEU A 364 -17.91 -16.39 5.68
CA LEU A 364 -17.36 -15.95 4.40
C LEU A 364 -17.05 -17.11 3.43
N GLU A 365 -16.54 -18.24 3.95
CA GLU A 365 -16.33 -19.47 3.18
C GLU A 365 -17.65 -20.02 2.64
N SER A 366 -18.74 -19.96 3.42
CA SER A 366 -20.07 -20.44 2.99
C SER A 366 -20.68 -19.60 1.85
N VAL A 367 -20.31 -18.32 1.73
CA VAL A 367 -20.75 -17.39 0.67
C VAL A 367 -19.67 -17.10 -0.39
N SER A 368 -18.55 -17.83 -0.36
CA SER A 368 -17.39 -17.64 -1.25
C SER A 368 -17.77 -17.62 -2.73
N GLY A 369 -18.73 -18.46 -3.15
CA GLY A 369 -19.23 -18.49 -4.53
C GLY A 369 -19.94 -17.22 -4.99
N GLU A 370 -20.56 -16.44 -4.10
CA GLU A 370 -21.11 -15.11 -4.39
C GLU A 370 -19.97 -14.08 -4.50
N ILE A 371 -19.00 -14.13 -3.57
CA ILE A 371 -17.86 -13.21 -3.55
C ILE A 371 -17.00 -13.35 -4.82
N SER A 372 -16.69 -14.59 -5.21
CA SER A 372 -15.78 -14.91 -6.33
C SER A 372 -16.36 -14.65 -7.72
N ARG A 373 -17.69 -14.50 -7.86
CA ARG A 373 -18.32 -14.13 -9.15
C ARG A 373 -18.42 -12.62 -9.41
N HIS A 374 -18.18 -11.79 -8.40
CA HIS A 374 -18.38 -10.35 -8.51
C HIS A 374 -17.48 -9.70 -9.58
N LEU A 375 -18.09 -8.86 -10.44
CA LEU A 375 -17.37 -8.03 -11.41
C LEU A 375 -16.50 -8.79 -12.43
N ASP A 376 -16.88 -10.01 -12.80
CA ASP A 376 -16.14 -10.84 -13.76
C ASP A 376 -15.85 -10.11 -15.09
N GLY A 377 -14.70 -10.42 -15.69
CA GLY A 377 -14.16 -9.73 -16.86
C GLY A 377 -13.58 -8.34 -16.61
N SER A 378 -13.71 -7.76 -15.40
CA SER A 378 -13.14 -6.45 -15.05
C SER A 378 -11.78 -6.54 -14.34
N SER A 379 -11.00 -5.47 -14.39
CA SER A 379 -9.73 -5.36 -13.63
C SER A 379 -9.90 -5.25 -12.11
N LEU A 380 -11.14 -5.08 -11.62
CA LEU A 380 -11.44 -4.97 -10.18
C LEU A 380 -11.95 -6.29 -9.57
N ALA A 381 -12.23 -7.30 -10.40
CA ALA A 381 -12.67 -8.66 -10.03
C ALA A 381 -11.79 -9.30 -8.93
N PRO A 382 -12.30 -10.31 -8.21
CA PRO A 382 -11.54 -11.12 -7.26
C PRO A 382 -10.21 -11.63 -7.80
N ARG A 383 -9.19 -11.64 -6.95
CA ARG A 383 -7.81 -12.04 -7.26
C ARG A 383 -7.36 -13.15 -6.30
N PRO A 384 -6.42 -14.02 -6.68
CA PRO A 384 -5.98 -15.12 -5.81
C PRO A 384 -5.49 -14.71 -4.41
N GLY A 385 -4.96 -13.51 -4.25
CA GLY A 385 -4.54 -12.96 -2.94
C GLY A 385 -5.60 -12.09 -2.23
N ASP A 386 -6.84 -12.06 -2.72
CA ASP A 386 -7.94 -11.38 -2.00
C ASP A 386 -8.49 -12.26 -0.86
N GLU A 387 -8.42 -13.59 -1.00
CA GLU A 387 -8.85 -14.56 0.03
C GLU A 387 -8.04 -14.38 1.33
N ASP A 388 -6.72 -14.21 1.20
CA ASP A 388 -5.78 -13.95 2.30
C ASP A 388 -6.15 -12.72 3.16
N VAL A 389 -6.84 -11.73 2.57
CA VAL A 389 -7.19 -10.46 3.22
C VAL A 389 -8.68 -10.28 3.45
N LEU A 390 -9.54 -11.19 2.98
CA LEU A 390 -10.99 -11.05 3.00
C LEU A 390 -11.55 -10.87 4.43
N VAL A 391 -11.04 -11.67 5.37
CA VAL A 391 -11.39 -11.60 6.81
C VAL A 391 -10.89 -10.30 7.46
N LEU A 392 -9.80 -9.72 6.94
CA LEU A 392 -9.17 -8.49 7.46
C LEU A 392 -9.84 -7.22 6.91
N ASP A 393 -10.27 -7.24 5.66
CA ASP A 393 -10.93 -6.10 4.99
C ASP A 393 -12.46 -6.07 5.23
N TYR A 394 -13.09 -7.16 5.67
CA TYR A 394 -14.51 -7.21 6.06
C TYR A 394 -14.89 -6.07 7.04
N PRO A 395 -16.04 -5.40 6.91
CA PRO A 395 -17.14 -5.61 5.95
C PRO A 395 -16.94 -4.91 4.58
N LEU A 396 -15.76 -4.37 4.27
CA LEU A 396 -15.47 -3.77 2.96
C LEU A 396 -14.78 -4.79 2.03
N LEU A 397 -15.54 -5.47 1.17
CA LEU A 397 -14.96 -6.46 0.25
C LEU A 397 -13.83 -5.85 -0.63
N PRO A 398 -12.74 -6.60 -0.92
CA PRO A 398 -11.62 -6.10 -1.75
C PRO A 398 -12.02 -5.53 -3.11
N THR A 399 -13.09 -6.07 -3.72
CA THR A 399 -13.69 -5.56 -4.96
C THR A 399 -14.35 -4.18 -4.80
N ARG A 400 -15.03 -3.94 -3.67
CA ARG A 400 -15.68 -2.66 -3.32
C ARG A 400 -14.63 -1.60 -2.94
N LYS A 401 -13.61 -2.00 -2.19
CA LYS A 401 -12.44 -1.18 -1.86
C LYS A 401 -11.74 -0.65 -3.11
N ARG A 402 -11.40 -1.55 -4.05
CA ARG A 402 -10.82 -1.18 -5.35
C ARG A 402 -11.74 -0.28 -6.18
N PHE A 403 -13.06 -0.46 -6.10
CA PHE A 403 -14.01 0.44 -6.76
C PHE A 403 -13.96 1.86 -6.15
N TRP A 404 -13.94 1.98 -4.82
CA TRP A 404 -13.76 3.27 -4.13
C TRP A 404 -12.43 3.96 -4.44
N GLU A 405 -11.32 3.22 -4.53
CA GLU A 405 -10.02 3.76 -5.00
C GLU A 405 -10.15 4.48 -6.34
N ARG A 406 -10.80 3.83 -7.33
CA ARG A 406 -10.94 4.43 -8.68
C ARG A 406 -11.94 5.59 -8.69
N VAL A 407 -13.04 5.50 -7.94
CA VAL A 407 -14.00 6.61 -7.80
C VAL A 407 -13.30 7.85 -7.20
N LEU A 408 -12.52 7.69 -6.12
CA LEU A 408 -11.80 8.80 -5.50
C LEU A 408 -10.75 9.41 -6.44
N GLN A 409 -10.06 8.58 -7.24
CA GLN A 409 -9.12 9.06 -8.26
C GLN A 409 -9.82 9.85 -9.38
N SER A 410 -10.97 9.39 -9.88
CA SER A 410 -11.74 10.09 -10.92
C SER A 410 -12.40 11.39 -10.44
N VAL A 411 -12.73 11.46 -9.14
CA VAL A 411 -13.28 12.64 -8.47
C VAL A 411 -12.18 13.68 -8.19
N ASP A 412 -10.97 13.26 -7.80
CA ASP A 412 -9.88 14.16 -7.43
C ASP A 412 -9.00 14.60 -8.61
N ARG A 413 -9.61 15.21 -9.62
CA ARG A 413 -8.91 15.70 -10.84
C ARG A 413 -7.90 16.83 -10.58
N GLY A 414 -7.82 17.34 -9.34
CA GLY A 414 -6.91 18.43 -8.94
C GLY A 414 -5.83 18.03 -7.93
N GLY A 415 -5.77 16.78 -7.45
CA GLY A 415 -4.80 16.36 -6.42
C GLY A 415 -5.00 17.04 -5.05
N MET A 416 -6.25 17.42 -4.75
CA MET A 416 -6.64 18.30 -3.64
C MET A 416 -7.62 17.63 -2.66
N SER A 417 -7.89 16.32 -2.79
CA SER A 417 -8.72 15.53 -1.87
C SER A 417 -7.93 14.45 -1.14
N THR A 418 -8.18 14.28 0.16
CA THR A 418 -7.36 13.39 1.00
C THR A 418 -7.79 11.94 0.84
N GLN A 419 -7.24 11.22 -0.14
CA GLN A 419 -7.72 9.88 -0.54
C GLN A 419 -7.74 8.86 0.61
N LEU A 420 -6.66 8.74 1.40
CA LEU A 420 -6.61 7.90 2.59
C LEU A 420 -7.62 8.34 3.67
N ARG A 421 -7.71 9.65 3.97
CA ARG A 421 -8.68 10.16 4.97
C ARG A 421 -10.11 9.83 4.55
N ASN A 422 -10.44 10.02 3.27
CA ASN A 422 -11.71 9.62 2.71
C ASN A 422 -11.92 8.11 2.89
N GLN A 423 -10.95 7.25 2.55
CA GLN A 423 -11.09 5.79 2.74
C GLN A 423 -11.25 5.38 4.22
N LEU A 424 -10.47 5.94 5.14
CA LEU A 424 -10.61 5.69 6.58
C LEU A 424 -12.00 6.12 7.06
N ARG A 425 -12.43 7.35 6.73
CA ARG A 425 -13.73 7.89 7.15
C ARG A 425 -14.88 7.08 6.55
N LEU A 426 -14.88 6.83 5.24
CA LEU A 426 -15.88 6.02 4.54
C LEU A 426 -15.98 4.60 5.13
N THR A 427 -14.85 3.96 5.42
CA THR A 427 -14.85 2.59 5.95
C THR A 427 -15.30 2.55 7.40
N PHE A 428 -14.96 3.55 8.21
CA PHE A 428 -15.47 3.70 9.57
C PHE A 428 -16.96 4.02 9.59
N GLU A 429 -17.42 4.98 8.78
CA GLU A 429 -18.82 5.36 8.63
C GLU A 429 -19.68 4.16 8.19
N GLY A 430 -19.23 3.41 7.18
CA GLY A 430 -19.90 2.19 6.74
C GLY A 430 -19.85 1.07 7.79
N SER A 431 -18.70 0.84 8.44
CA SER A 431 -18.60 -0.17 9.52
C SER A 431 -19.49 0.15 10.72
N ARG A 432 -19.75 1.44 10.97
CA ARG A 432 -20.66 1.93 12.01
C ARG A 432 -22.13 1.89 11.60
N GLU A 433 -22.44 2.13 10.33
CA GLU A 433 -23.81 2.02 9.78
C GLU A 433 -24.29 0.57 9.81
N PHE A 434 -23.51 -0.35 9.22
CA PHE A 434 -23.80 -1.79 9.19
C PHE A 434 -23.39 -2.54 10.48
N ALA A 435 -23.10 -1.82 11.58
CA ALA A 435 -22.57 -2.39 12.83
C ALA A 435 -23.55 -3.35 13.54
N LYS A 436 -24.85 -3.11 13.37
CA LYS A 436 -25.93 -3.84 14.07
C LYS A 436 -26.53 -4.96 13.24
N ASP A 437 -26.06 -5.16 12.02
CA ASP A 437 -26.53 -6.20 11.12
C ASP A 437 -25.76 -7.52 11.37
N PRO A 438 -26.33 -8.68 10.97
CA PRO A 438 -25.67 -9.97 11.13
C PRO A 438 -24.35 -10.08 10.36
N VAL A 439 -23.41 -10.85 10.91
CA VAL A 439 -22.20 -11.25 10.17
C VAL A 439 -22.59 -11.98 8.88
N GLY A 440 -22.03 -11.52 7.76
CA GLY A 440 -22.52 -11.77 6.40
C GLY A 440 -22.93 -10.48 5.68
N THR A 441 -23.21 -9.41 6.42
CA THR A 441 -23.61 -8.10 5.88
C THR A 441 -22.40 -7.20 5.57
N VAL A 442 -22.21 -6.84 4.29
CA VAL A 442 -21.09 -6.03 3.78
C VAL A 442 -21.50 -4.61 3.35
N ILE A 443 -20.51 -3.71 3.31
CA ILE A 443 -20.71 -2.33 2.85
C ILE A 443 -20.87 -2.34 1.31
N PRO A 444 -21.96 -1.78 0.75
CA PRO A 444 -22.19 -1.76 -0.68
C PRO A 444 -21.41 -0.64 -1.38
N ALA A 445 -21.20 -0.78 -2.68
CA ALA A 445 -20.31 0.10 -3.43
C ALA A 445 -20.80 1.55 -3.51
N ASP A 446 -22.12 1.74 -3.61
CA ASP A 446 -22.77 3.03 -3.81
C ASP A 446 -22.73 3.96 -2.58
N PHE A 447 -22.42 3.43 -1.39
CA PHE A 447 -22.29 4.20 -0.15
C PHE A 447 -21.37 5.43 -0.28
N ILE A 448 -20.31 5.33 -1.10
CA ILE A 448 -19.40 6.44 -1.40
C ILE A 448 -20.10 7.63 -2.07
N PHE A 449 -21.17 7.41 -2.85
CA PHE A 449 -21.92 8.50 -3.47
C PHE A 449 -22.54 9.40 -2.41
N ASN A 450 -23.22 8.82 -1.40
CA ASN A 450 -23.86 9.56 -0.32
C ASN A 450 -22.84 10.46 0.39
N GLN A 451 -21.70 9.87 0.76
CA GLN A 451 -20.62 10.50 1.53
C GLN A 451 -19.74 11.49 0.76
N GLN A 452 -19.77 11.47 -0.59
CA GLN A 452 -19.00 12.39 -1.44
C GLN A 452 -19.87 13.32 -2.29
N SER A 453 -21.19 13.13 -2.33
CA SER A 453 -22.18 13.94 -3.08
C SER A 453 -21.94 15.45 -2.96
N THR A 454 -21.86 15.95 -1.72
CA THR A 454 -21.64 17.37 -1.42
C THR A 454 -20.28 17.88 -1.90
N TYR A 455 -19.23 17.04 -1.88
CA TYR A 455 -17.93 17.38 -2.45
C TYR A 455 -17.99 17.43 -3.98
N MET A 456 -18.61 16.43 -4.62
CA MET A 456 -18.73 16.37 -6.08
C MET A 456 -19.56 17.53 -6.64
N ILE A 457 -20.60 17.97 -5.94
CA ILE A 457 -21.39 19.18 -6.30
C ILE A 457 -20.53 20.45 -6.18
N ARG A 458 -19.84 20.65 -5.05
CA ARG A 458 -19.01 21.85 -4.82
C ARG A 458 -17.87 22.01 -5.84
N ASN A 459 -17.36 20.91 -6.39
CA ASN A 459 -16.28 20.90 -7.38
C ASN A 459 -16.78 20.75 -8.83
N ASN A 460 -18.09 20.89 -9.09
CA ASN A 460 -18.71 20.76 -10.42
C ASN A 460 -18.49 19.41 -11.13
N ILE A 461 -18.30 18.33 -10.36
CA ILE A 461 -18.17 16.95 -10.87
C ILE A 461 -19.55 16.30 -10.98
N LEU A 462 -20.43 16.59 -10.01
CA LEU A 462 -21.82 16.16 -10.00
C LEU A 462 -22.72 17.39 -10.16
N TYR A 463 -23.26 17.58 -11.36
CA TYR A 463 -24.14 18.72 -11.64
C TYR A 463 -25.44 18.65 -10.82
N PRO A 464 -25.95 19.77 -10.29
CA PRO A 464 -27.18 19.79 -9.49
C PRO A 464 -28.39 19.11 -10.15
N LYS A 465 -28.55 19.23 -11.48
CA LYS A 465 -29.61 18.54 -12.23
C LYS A 465 -29.51 17.00 -12.16
N ILE A 466 -28.29 16.46 -12.14
CA ILE A 466 -28.04 15.00 -12.06
C ILE A 466 -28.22 14.52 -10.62
N TYR A 467 -27.75 15.30 -9.63
CA TYR A 467 -28.06 15.03 -8.23
C TYR A 467 -29.58 15.03 -7.98
N GLU A 468 -30.29 16.04 -8.51
CA GLU A 468 -31.75 16.10 -8.45
C GLU A 468 -32.45 14.90 -9.11
N SER A 469 -31.98 14.40 -10.26
CA SER A 469 -32.63 13.24 -10.89
C SER A 469 -32.38 11.94 -10.12
N ILE A 470 -31.20 11.77 -9.51
CA ILE A 470 -30.90 10.66 -8.58
C ILE A 470 -31.79 10.77 -7.33
N SER A 471 -31.81 11.93 -6.66
CA SER A 471 -32.57 12.11 -5.40
C SER A 471 -34.09 12.03 -5.56
N LYS A 472 -34.65 12.37 -6.73
CA LYS A 472 -36.11 12.31 -6.97
C LYS A 472 -36.67 10.89 -7.09
N GLU A 473 -35.82 9.88 -7.28
CA GLU A 473 -36.26 8.49 -7.30
C GLU A 473 -36.53 7.91 -5.89
N ASP A 474 -35.95 8.50 -4.84
CA ASP A 474 -36.25 8.12 -3.46
C ASP A 474 -37.58 8.73 -2.99
N ASP A 475 -38.64 7.94 -3.15
CA ASP A 475 -39.99 8.19 -2.63
C ASP A 475 -40.19 7.69 -1.18
N GLY A 476 -39.13 7.21 -0.51
CA GLY A 476 -39.15 6.62 0.83
C GLY A 476 -39.51 5.13 0.89
N THR A 477 -39.97 4.51 -0.21
CA THR A 477 -40.24 3.06 -0.27
C THR A 477 -38.93 2.24 -0.28
N LYS A 478 -39.00 0.90 -0.34
CA LYS A 478 -37.80 0.06 -0.56
C LYS A 478 -37.33 0.22 -2.00
N GLU A 479 -38.29 0.24 -2.91
CA GLU A 479 -38.18 0.29 -4.35
C GLU A 479 -37.62 1.63 -4.84
N GLY A 480 -38.08 2.75 -4.28
CA GLY A 480 -37.56 4.09 -4.58
C GLY A 480 -36.12 4.29 -4.12
N ARG A 481 -35.80 3.84 -2.90
CA ARG A 481 -34.41 3.78 -2.43
C ARG A 481 -33.53 2.92 -3.34
N LEU A 482 -34.03 1.78 -3.83
CA LEU A 482 -33.29 0.96 -4.79
C LEU A 482 -33.09 1.68 -6.14
N ARG A 483 -34.11 2.35 -6.71
CA ARG A 483 -33.97 3.16 -7.93
C ARG A 483 -32.93 4.28 -7.77
N SER A 484 -32.96 5.00 -6.64
CA SER A 484 -31.98 6.04 -6.30
C SER A 484 -30.56 5.48 -6.18
N ARG A 485 -30.36 4.36 -5.46
CA ARG A 485 -29.06 3.67 -5.35
C ARG A 485 -28.55 3.17 -6.71
N ILE A 486 -29.42 2.64 -7.58
CA ILE A 486 -29.09 2.26 -8.96
C ILE A 486 -28.58 3.49 -9.73
N MET A 487 -29.30 4.63 -9.70
CA MET A 487 -28.88 5.83 -10.43
C MET A 487 -27.58 6.45 -9.87
N ALA A 488 -27.40 6.46 -8.55
CA ALA A 488 -26.15 6.86 -7.91
C ALA A 488 -24.97 6.00 -8.41
N LEU A 489 -25.15 4.68 -8.46
CA LEU A 489 -24.12 3.76 -8.92
C LEU A 489 -23.87 3.86 -10.44
N LEU A 490 -24.91 4.08 -11.25
CA LEU A 490 -24.76 4.39 -12.68
C LEU A 490 -23.88 5.63 -12.87
N PHE A 491 -24.10 6.70 -12.09
CA PHE A 491 -23.25 7.90 -12.13
C PHE A 491 -21.80 7.59 -11.71
N LEU A 492 -21.59 6.85 -10.62
CA LEU A 492 -20.24 6.46 -10.19
C LEU A 492 -19.48 5.64 -11.25
N ILE A 493 -20.14 4.71 -11.93
CA ILE A 493 -19.54 3.93 -13.02
C ILE A 493 -19.17 4.82 -14.21
N GLN A 494 -19.97 5.83 -14.55
CA GLN A 494 -19.67 6.81 -15.61
C GLN A 494 -18.46 7.71 -15.31
N LEU A 495 -18.02 7.81 -14.04
CA LEU A 495 -16.78 8.50 -13.69
C LEU A 495 -15.53 7.65 -13.96
N LEU A 496 -15.65 6.34 -14.22
CA LEU A 496 -14.53 5.42 -14.36
C LEU A 496 -14.03 5.32 -15.80
N ASP A 497 -12.72 5.09 -15.96
CA ASP A 497 -12.07 4.84 -17.24
C ASP A 497 -12.49 3.48 -17.84
N GLU A 498 -12.89 3.44 -19.12
CA GLU A 498 -13.34 2.21 -19.81
C GLU A 498 -12.31 1.07 -19.77
N SER A 499 -11.00 1.38 -19.67
CA SER A 499 -9.93 0.38 -19.54
C SER A 499 -9.99 -0.44 -18.25
N ILE A 500 -10.77 0.00 -17.26
CA ILE A 500 -11.02 -0.73 -16.01
C ILE A 500 -11.87 -1.98 -16.26
N GLY A 501 -12.64 -2.03 -17.36
CA GLY A 501 -13.48 -3.16 -17.76
C GLY A 501 -14.81 -3.28 -17.02
N ILE A 502 -15.15 -2.33 -16.14
CA ILE A 502 -16.47 -2.25 -15.51
C ILE A 502 -17.46 -1.65 -16.50
N ARG A 503 -18.62 -2.29 -16.63
CA ARG A 503 -19.71 -1.90 -17.53
C ARG A 503 -21.01 -1.85 -16.75
N ALA A 504 -21.85 -0.87 -17.01
CA ALA A 504 -23.10 -0.65 -16.26
C ALA A 504 -24.21 -1.63 -16.69
N THR A 505 -24.01 -2.93 -16.42
CA THR A 505 -24.95 -4.02 -16.70
C THR A 505 -25.76 -4.38 -15.44
N PRO A 506 -26.91 -5.08 -15.57
CA PRO A 506 -27.69 -5.52 -14.41
C PRO A 506 -26.87 -6.35 -13.41
N ASP A 507 -26.03 -7.28 -13.88
CA ASP A 507 -25.16 -8.09 -13.00
C ASP A 507 -24.13 -7.24 -12.26
N THR A 508 -23.44 -6.34 -12.95
CA THR A 508 -22.44 -5.44 -12.31
C THR A 508 -23.09 -4.55 -11.25
N LEU A 509 -24.30 -4.05 -11.52
CA LEU A 509 -25.07 -3.27 -10.55
C LEU A 509 -25.52 -4.14 -9.36
N THR A 510 -25.99 -5.36 -9.62
CA THR A 510 -26.40 -6.32 -8.58
C THR A 510 -25.24 -6.63 -7.64
N ASP A 511 -24.09 -7.02 -8.20
CA ASP A 511 -22.86 -7.30 -7.46
C ASP A 511 -22.50 -6.12 -6.56
N LEU A 512 -22.44 -4.91 -7.12
CA LEU A 512 -22.02 -3.70 -6.41
C LEU A 512 -23.03 -3.24 -5.33
N LEU A 513 -24.32 -3.55 -5.47
CA LEU A 513 -25.39 -3.13 -4.55
C LEU A 513 -25.67 -4.12 -3.40
N ILE A 514 -25.25 -5.39 -3.52
CA ILE A 514 -25.50 -6.43 -2.49
C ILE A 514 -24.94 -6.02 -1.12
N THR A 515 -25.72 -6.27 -0.07
CA THR A 515 -25.33 -6.05 1.32
C THR A 515 -25.29 -7.37 2.10
N ASP A 516 -26.38 -8.14 2.11
CA ASP A 516 -26.42 -9.47 2.74
C ASP A 516 -25.88 -10.55 1.77
N LEU A 517 -24.69 -11.07 2.07
CA LEU A 517 -24.09 -12.16 1.27
C LEU A 517 -24.74 -13.52 1.54
N THR A 518 -25.43 -13.69 2.68
CA THR A 518 -26.02 -14.97 3.12
C THR A 518 -27.41 -15.20 2.53
N ALA A 519 -28.18 -14.13 2.31
CA ALA A 519 -29.38 -14.14 1.47
C ALA A 519 -29.02 -14.31 -0.02
N GLY A 520 -27.85 -13.80 -0.44
CA GLY A 520 -27.39 -13.84 -1.82
C GLY A 520 -28.10 -12.82 -2.73
N SER A 521 -27.69 -12.78 -4.01
CA SER A 521 -28.15 -11.75 -4.95
C SER A 521 -29.44 -12.03 -5.73
N GLU A 522 -30.14 -13.15 -5.50
CA GLU A 522 -31.25 -13.59 -6.36
C GLU A 522 -32.38 -12.55 -6.49
N ASP A 523 -32.91 -12.03 -5.37
CA ASP A 523 -33.95 -11.00 -5.37
C ASP A 523 -33.51 -9.74 -6.14
N LEU A 524 -32.27 -9.29 -5.95
CA LEU A 524 -31.71 -8.14 -6.66
C LEU A 524 -31.58 -8.39 -8.17
N ARG A 525 -31.24 -9.61 -8.60
CA ARG A 525 -31.18 -9.98 -10.03
C ARG A 525 -32.57 -9.99 -10.68
N GLN A 526 -33.65 -10.04 -9.91
CA GLN A 526 -35.03 -9.90 -10.39
C GLN A 526 -35.56 -8.45 -10.29
N GLU A 527 -35.25 -7.73 -9.21
CA GLU A 527 -35.65 -6.32 -9.00
C GLU A 527 -34.93 -5.35 -9.97
N ILE A 528 -33.60 -5.48 -10.11
CA ILE A 528 -32.77 -4.49 -10.85
C ILE A 528 -33.14 -4.38 -12.35
N PRO A 529 -33.31 -5.47 -13.13
CA PRO A 529 -33.74 -5.35 -14.55
C PRO A 529 -35.11 -4.67 -14.69
N THR A 530 -36.00 -4.86 -13.72
CA THR A 530 -37.34 -4.25 -13.71
C THR A 530 -37.26 -2.74 -13.48
N HIS A 531 -36.43 -2.29 -12.53
CA HIS A 531 -36.19 -0.87 -12.27
C HIS A 531 -35.40 -0.18 -13.39
N LEU A 532 -34.38 -0.83 -13.96
CA LEU A 532 -33.66 -0.31 -15.13
C LEU A 532 -34.55 -0.14 -16.36
N LYS A 533 -35.55 -1.02 -16.53
CA LYS A 533 -36.55 -0.86 -17.58
C LYS A 533 -37.44 0.35 -17.32
N ASP A 534 -38.02 0.48 -16.13
CA ASP A 534 -38.85 1.63 -15.76
C ASP A 534 -38.11 2.98 -15.92
N LEU A 535 -36.88 3.09 -15.43
CA LEU A 535 -36.04 4.28 -15.60
C LEU A 535 -35.73 4.59 -17.07
N HIS A 536 -35.64 3.57 -17.93
CA HIS A 536 -35.42 3.73 -19.37
C HIS A 536 -36.71 4.12 -20.12
N ASP A 537 -37.83 3.46 -19.81
CA ASP A 537 -39.16 3.77 -20.38
C ASP A 537 -39.62 5.19 -19.97
N ARG A 538 -39.16 5.70 -18.81
CA ARG A 538 -39.34 7.10 -18.36
C ARG A 538 -38.31 8.09 -18.93
N GLY A 539 -37.34 7.64 -19.73
CA GLY A 539 -36.33 8.49 -20.38
C GLY A 539 -35.27 9.09 -19.44
N VAL A 540 -35.12 8.55 -18.22
CA VAL A 540 -34.13 9.01 -17.23
C VAL A 540 -32.73 8.46 -17.54
N ILE A 541 -32.68 7.23 -18.07
CA ILE A 541 -31.44 6.55 -18.47
C ILE A 541 -31.53 6.02 -19.91
N ALA A 542 -30.42 6.03 -20.62
CA ALA A 542 -30.27 5.48 -21.96
C ALA A 542 -29.63 4.09 -21.90
N LYS A 543 -30.07 3.17 -22.77
CA LYS A 543 -29.42 1.88 -22.99
C LYS A 543 -28.53 1.91 -24.24
N VAL A 544 -27.27 1.50 -24.11
CA VAL A 544 -26.26 1.46 -25.19
C VAL A 544 -25.66 0.06 -25.25
N GLY A 545 -26.11 -0.76 -26.21
CA GLY A 545 -25.82 -2.19 -26.19
C GLY A 545 -26.48 -2.83 -24.96
N ASP A 546 -25.68 -3.44 -24.08
CA ASP A 546 -26.12 -4.02 -22.81
C ASP A 546 -25.87 -3.12 -21.59
N GLU A 547 -25.27 -1.94 -21.79
CA GLU A 547 -24.98 -0.97 -20.74
C GLU A 547 -26.10 0.06 -20.57
N TYR A 548 -26.28 0.55 -19.34
CA TYR A 548 -27.14 1.67 -18.99
C TYR A 548 -26.28 2.89 -18.60
N ARG A 549 -26.62 4.08 -19.11
CA ARG A 549 -25.93 5.35 -18.80
C ARG A 549 -26.98 6.44 -18.54
N ILE A 550 -26.67 7.48 -17.75
CA ILE A 550 -27.62 8.58 -17.51
C ILE A 550 -27.75 9.41 -18.80
N GLN A 551 -28.97 9.79 -19.18
CA GLN A 551 -29.21 10.40 -20.49
C GLN A 551 -28.99 11.93 -20.46
N THR A 552 -28.29 12.45 -21.47
CA THR A 552 -28.06 13.89 -21.69
C THR A 552 -28.63 14.34 -23.04
N GLU A 553 -29.00 15.62 -23.16
CA GLU A 553 -29.64 16.17 -24.37
C GLU A 553 -28.70 16.10 -25.59
N GLU A 554 -27.42 16.47 -25.42
CA GLU A 554 -26.44 16.45 -26.53
C GLU A 554 -26.19 15.02 -27.07
N GLY A 555 -26.21 14.00 -26.20
CA GLY A 555 -26.06 12.60 -26.60
C GLY A 555 -27.08 12.16 -27.66
N SER A 556 -28.33 12.64 -27.57
CA SER A 556 -29.37 12.34 -28.55
C SER A 556 -29.10 12.96 -29.94
N ILE A 557 -28.34 14.06 -30.01
CA ILE A 557 -28.04 14.78 -31.25
C ILE A 557 -26.87 14.13 -32.00
N TRP A 558 -25.94 13.48 -31.29
CA TRP A 558 -24.88 12.66 -31.90
C TRP A 558 -25.43 11.33 -32.44
N GLU A 559 -26.40 10.72 -31.75
CA GLU A 559 -26.99 9.44 -32.17
C GLU A 559 -27.71 9.54 -33.52
N GLY A 560 -28.56 10.56 -33.72
CA GLY A 560 -29.35 10.71 -34.95
C GLY A 560 -28.50 10.87 -36.22
N ASP A 561 -27.39 11.61 -36.11
CA ASP A 561 -26.42 11.85 -37.20
C ASP A 561 -25.69 10.55 -37.59
N TYR A 562 -25.24 9.76 -36.60
CA TYR A 562 -24.68 8.42 -36.84
C TYR A 562 -25.67 7.51 -37.58
N GLN A 563 -26.95 7.48 -37.19
CA GLN A 563 -27.96 6.65 -37.86
C GLN A 563 -28.23 7.12 -39.30
N GLN A 564 -28.32 8.43 -39.54
CA GLN A 564 -28.48 9.00 -40.87
C GLN A 564 -27.30 8.65 -41.80
N ARG A 565 -26.06 8.78 -41.30
CA ARG A 565 -24.85 8.40 -42.06
C ARG A 565 -24.80 6.90 -42.34
N LYS A 566 -25.23 6.04 -41.40
CA LYS A 566 -25.28 4.58 -41.61
C LYS A 566 -26.26 4.20 -42.71
N ALA A 567 -27.43 4.85 -42.78
CA ALA A 567 -28.38 4.66 -43.87
C ALA A 567 -27.78 5.08 -45.23
N ASN A 568 -27.12 6.25 -45.29
CA ASN A 568 -26.47 6.73 -46.51
C ASN A 568 -25.32 5.81 -46.97
N ALA A 569 -24.46 5.37 -46.05
CA ALA A 569 -23.35 4.46 -46.35
C ALA A 569 -23.84 3.11 -46.89
N ARG A 570 -24.90 2.53 -46.28
CA ARG A 570 -25.54 1.28 -46.71
C ARG A 570 -26.05 1.32 -48.16
N ALA A 571 -26.39 2.51 -48.67
CA ALA A 571 -26.86 2.72 -50.04
C ALA A 571 -25.74 2.88 -51.08
N SER A 572 -24.48 3.08 -50.68
CA SER A 572 -23.35 3.33 -51.60
C SER A 572 -22.55 2.06 -51.92
N ASP A 573 -23.03 1.27 -52.90
CA ASP A 573 -22.37 0.02 -53.30
C ASP A 573 -20.93 0.19 -53.81
N THR A 574 -20.56 1.36 -54.34
CA THR A 574 -19.18 1.67 -54.76
C THR A 574 -18.25 1.87 -53.56
N SER A 575 -18.67 2.68 -52.57
CA SER A 575 -17.92 2.88 -51.31
C SER A 575 -17.74 1.57 -50.55
N ILE A 576 -18.81 0.77 -50.46
CA ILE A 576 -18.79 -0.54 -49.81
C ILE A 576 -17.89 -1.52 -50.55
N THR A 577 -17.89 -1.53 -51.89
CA THR A 577 -17.03 -2.41 -52.69
C THR A 577 -15.55 -2.10 -52.44
N PHE A 578 -15.14 -0.83 -52.56
CA PHE A 578 -13.76 -0.43 -52.28
C PHE A 578 -13.33 -0.76 -50.85
N LYS A 579 -14.18 -0.45 -49.85
CA LYS A 579 -13.85 -0.70 -48.44
C LYS A 579 -13.82 -2.20 -48.11
N ARG A 580 -14.68 -3.02 -48.72
CA ARG A 580 -14.64 -4.48 -48.62
C ARG A 580 -13.31 -5.04 -49.12
N ASP A 581 -12.84 -4.60 -50.29
CA ASP A 581 -11.64 -5.18 -50.90
C ASP A 581 -10.36 -4.70 -50.21
N GLU A 582 -10.36 -3.46 -49.68
CA GLU A 582 -9.35 -2.97 -48.74
C GLU A 582 -9.30 -3.84 -47.46
N VAL A 583 -10.45 -4.07 -46.82
CA VAL A 583 -10.57 -4.88 -45.59
C VAL A 583 -10.13 -6.31 -45.84
N LEU A 584 -10.64 -6.98 -46.89
CA LEU A 584 -10.26 -8.36 -47.23
C LEU A 584 -8.76 -8.46 -47.49
N ARG A 585 -8.16 -7.53 -48.23
CA ARG A 585 -6.71 -7.49 -48.45
C ARG A 585 -5.93 -7.33 -47.14
N ASN A 586 -6.34 -6.39 -46.29
CA ASN A 586 -5.65 -6.10 -45.03
C ASN A 586 -5.78 -7.26 -44.03
N CYS A 587 -6.96 -7.86 -43.89
CA CYS A 587 -7.17 -9.03 -43.03
C CYS A 587 -6.43 -10.26 -43.57
N VAL A 588 -6.43 -10.53 -44.89
CA VAL A 588 -5.62 -11.61 -45.48
C VAL A 588 -4.13 -11.40 -45.21
N ALA A 589 -3.60 -10.19 -45.42
CA ALA A 589 -2.19 -9.88 -45.14
C ALA A 589 -1.85 -10.03 -43.64
N LYS A 590 -2.75 -9.58 -42.75
CA LYS A 590 -2.66 -9.70 -41.28
C LYS A 590 -2.71 -11.16 -40.80
N ARG A 591 -3.47 -12.04 -41.47
CA ARG A 591 -3.65 -13.45 -41.10
C ARG A 591 -2.63 -14.40 -41.75
N LEU A 592 -2.10 -14.08 -42.92
CA LEU A 592 -0.97 -14.79 -43.52
C LEU A 592 0.36 -14.38 -42.86
N GLY A 593 0.55 -13.08 -42.62
CA GLY A 593 1.77 -12.50 -42.05
C GLY A 593 3.00 -12.65 -42.94
N SER A 594 4.16 -12.24 -42.42
CA SER A 594 5.46 -12.44 -43.06
C SER A 594 5.99 -13.87 -42.80
N PHE A 595 5.28 -14.88 -43.28
CA PHE A 595 5.71 -16.27 -43.11
C PHE A 595 6.84 -16.63 -44.09
N SER A 596 8.03 -16.91 -43.56
CA SER A 596 9.12 -17.49 -44.34
C SER A 596 8.86 -18.97 -44.55
N LEU A 597 8.85 -19.41 -45.81
CA LEU A 597 8.84 -20.83 -46.13
C LEU A 597 10.26 -21.37 -45.99
N SER A 598 10.44 -22.37 -45.13
CA SER A 598 11.73 -23.03 -44.94
C SER A 598 11.60 -24.50 -45.27
N GLN A 599 12.27 -24.99 -46.30
CA GLN A 599 12.21 -26.40 -46.63
C GLN A 599 12.96 -27.19 -45.56
N GLY A 600 12.21 -28.07 -44.89
CA GLY A 600 12.73 -29.13 -44.05
C GLY A 600 13.37 -28.71 -42.72
N VAL A 601 13.91 -29.71 -42.03
CA VAL A 601 14.61 -29.62 -40.74
C VAL A 601 15.79 -28.64 -40.82
N SER A 602 16.52 -28.63 -41.92
CA SER A 602 17.64 -27.70 -42.19
C SER A 602 17.22 -26.24 -42.37
N ARG A 603 15.90 -25.96 -42.41
CA ARG A 603 15.29 -24.62 -42.56
C ARG A 603 15.82 -23.83 -43.75
N THR A 604 16.07 -24.50 -44.88
CA THR A 604 16.58 -23.82 -46.09
C THR A 604 15.51 -22.87 -46.64
N PRO A 605 15.76 -21.54 -46.73
CA PRO A 605 14.73 -20.59 -47.12
C PRO A 605 14.28 -20.77 -48.58
N ARG A 606 12.98 -20.64 -48.80
CA ARG A 606 12.28 -20.66 -50.10
C ARG A 606 11.40 -19.40 -50.20
N GLY A 607 11.38 -18.75 -51.36
CA GLY A 607 10.55 -17.56 -51.59
C GLY A 607 9.11 -17.91 -51.95
N ILE A 608 8.17 -17.00 -51.63
CA ILE A 608 6.77 -17.04 -52.05
C ILE A 608 6.40 -15.69 -52.65
N ASP A 609 5.78 -15.70 -53.83
CA ASP A 609 5.34 -14.51 -54.54
C ASP A 609 3.79 -14.48 -54.57
N ILE A 610 3.17 -13.60 -53.78
CA ILE A 610 1.70 -13.54 -53.62
C ILE A 610 1.08 -12.48 -54.54
N THR A 611 0.10 -12.89 -55.33
CA THR A 611 -0.63 -12.08 -56.31
C THR A 611 -2.10 -11.95 -55.92
N TYR A 612 -2.55 -10.73 -55.58
CA TYR A 612 -3.89 -10.42 -55.07
C TYR A 612 -4.81 -9.88 -56.16
N PHE A 613 -6.06 -10.39 -56.23
CA PHE A 613 -7.21 -9.74 -56.89
C PHE A 613 -6.90 -9.19 -58.29
N THR A 614 -6.32 -10.02 -59.15
CA THR A 614 -6.05 -9.71 -60.56
C THR A 614 -6.33 -10.92 -61.44
N PRO A 615 -6.90 -10.74 -62.65
CA PRO A 615 -7.11 -11.82 -63.61
C PRO A 615 -5.83 -12.30 -64.30
N GLN A 616 -4.67 -11.66 -64.07
CA GLN A 616 -3.41 -12.03 -64.72
C GLN A 616 -2.68 -13.17 -63.97
N ARG A 617 -2.38 -14.26 -64.68
CA ARG A 617 -1.67 -15.44 -64.19
C ARG A 617 -0.19 -15.12 -63.82
N PRO A 618 0.33 -15.56 -62.65
CA PRO A 618 1.74 -15.47 -62.30
C PRO A 618 2.68 -16.40 -63.10
N GLU A 619 3.97 -16.04 -63.17
CA GLU A 619 5.03 -16.90 -63.70
C GLU A 619 5.63 -17.83 -62.62
N ILE A 620 6.11 -19.01 -63.03
CA ILE A 620 6.87 -19.93 -62.17
C ILE A 620 8.37 -19.65 -62.35
N ARG A 621 9.07 -19.35 -61.25
CA ARG A 621 10.52 -19.06 -61.21
C ARG A 621 11.19 -19.85 -60.07
N SER A 622 12.10 -19.25 -59.30
CA SER A 622 12.74 -19.86 -58.12
C SER A 622 11.90 -19.82 -56.83
N ASN A 623 10.74 -19.15 -56.88
CA ASN A 623 9.82 -18.96 -55.77
C ASN A 623 8.49 -19.68 -56.07
N VAL A 624 7.69 -19.94 -55.04
CA VAL A 624 6.33 -20.48 -55.17
C VAL A 624 5.34 -19.35 -55.50
N PRO A 625 4.63 -19.38 -56.63
CA PRO A 625 3.59 -18.40 -56.92
C PRO A 625 2.26 -18.77 -56.22
N VAL A 626 1.66 -17.79 -55.55
CA VAL A 626 0.35 -17.90 -54.89
C VAL A 626 -0.60 -16.87 -55.51
N TRP A 627 -1.72 -17.33 -56.10
CA TRP A 627 -2.69 -16.48 -56.79
C TRP A 627 -4.03 -16.47 -56.05
N LEU A 628 -4.50 -15.29 -55.61
CA LEU A 628 -5.64 -15.15 -54.69
C LEU A 628 -6.79 -14.35 -55.32
N ARG A 629 -7.98 -14.95 -55.34
CA ARG A 629 -9.21 -14.45 -56.00
C ARG A 629 -10.43 -14.61 -55.07
N HIS A 630 -11.54 -13.92 -55.35
CA HIS A 630 -12.73 -13.94 -54.47
C HIS A 630 -14.08 -14.01 -55.19
N GLY A 631 -15.09 -14.50 -54.48
CA GLY A 631 -16.47 -14.76 -54.91
C GLY A 631 -17.32 -13.55 -55.32
N TRP A 632 -16.75 -12.35 -55.33
CA TRP A 632 -17.34 -11.14 -55.94
C TRP A 632 -16.92 -10.93 -57.41
N GLU A 633 -15.92 -11.68 -57.90
CA GLU A 633 -15.40 -11.57 -59.28
C GLU A 633 -15.35 -12.91 -60.03
N VAL A 634 -15.07 -14.02 -59.34
CA VAL A 634 -14.93 -15.36 -59.95
C VAL A 634 -15.75 -16.39 -59.18
N THR A 635 -16.14 -17.47 -59.84
CA THR A 635 -16.75 -18.64 -59.18
C THR A 635 -15.69 -19.65 -58.77
N GLU A 636 -15.93 -20.40 -57.68
CA GLU A 636 -15.04 -21.46 -57.20
C GLU A 636 -14.73 -22.48 -58.33
N ALA A 637 -15.75 -22.88 -59.08
CA ALA A 637 -15.63 -23.82 -60.20
C ALA A 637 -14.66 -23.33 -61.30
N GLY A 638 -14.56 -22.02 -61.52
CA GLY A 638 -13.56 -21.43 -62.42
C GLY A 638 -12.15 -21.65 -61.91
N VAL A 639 -11.87 -21.24 -60.66
CA VAL A 639 -10.55 -21.40 -60.02
C VAL A 639 -10.14 -22.88 -59.94
N LYS A 640 -11.08 -23.77 -59.62
CA LYS A 640 -10.85 -25.22 -59.58
C LYS A 640 -10.53 -25.81 -60.96
N SER A 641 -11.20 -25.34 -62.02
CA SER A 641 -10.92 -25.75 -63.40
C SER A 641 -9.56 -25.23 -63.89
N GLU A 642 -9.18 -24.01 -63.53
CA GLU A 642 -7.86 -23.45 -63.81
C GLU A 642 -6.75 -24.24 -63.09
N ALA A 643 -6.94 -24.57 -61.80
CA ALA A 643 -6.00 -25.37 -61.03
C ALA A 643 -5.81 -26.80 -61.60
N ALA A 644 -6.88 -27.41 -62.15
CA ALA A 644 -6.81 -28.71 -62.79
C ALA A 644 -5.99 -28.69 -64.10
N ALA A 645 -6.12 -27.62 -64.90
CA ALA A 645 -5.42 -27.47 -66.18
C ALA A 645 -3.89 -27.35 -66.05
N GLU A 646 -3.37 -27.01 -64.86
CA GLU A 646 -1.93 -26.90 -64.59
C GLU A 646 -1.16 -28.22 -64.53
N GLY A 647 -1.84 -29.33 -64.27
CA GLY A 647 -1.21 -30.64 -64.10
C GLY A 647 -0.44 -30.84 -62.79
N ASN A 648 -0.26 -32.12 -62.41
CA ASN A 648 0.17 -32.54 -61.07
C ASN A 648 1.61 -32.15 -60.68
N GLU A 649 2.48 -31.86 -61.65
CA GLU A 649 3.87 -31.43 -61.39
C GLU A 649 3.99 -29.91 -61.17
N SER A 650 2.93 -29.13 -61.44
CA SER A 650 2.98 -27.67 -61.31
C SER A 650 3.05 -27.25 -59.82
N PRO A 651 3.99 -26.35 -59.44
CA PRO A 651 4.12 -25.82 -58.08
C PRO A 651 3.25 -24.59 -57.82
N MET A 652 2.29 -24.24 -58.70
CA MET A 652 1.42 -23.08 -58.48
C MET A 652 0.31 -23.38 -57.46
N VAL A 653 0.07 -22.41 -56.57
CA VAL A 653 -0.99 -22.43 -55.56
C VAL A 653 -2.07 -21.40 -55.94
N MET A 654 -3.33 -21.80 -55.89
CA MET A 654 -4.50 -20.94 -56.14
C MET A 654 -5.39 -20.88 -54.91
N VAL A 655 -5.94 -19.69 -54.61
CA VAL A 655 -6.73 -19.42 -53.40
C VAL A 655 -8.04 -18.72 -53.77
N PHE A 656 -9.15 -19.24 -53.27
CA PHE A 656 -10.50 -18.72 -53.49
C PHE A 656 -11.18 -18.35 -52.16
N LEU A 657 -11.58 -17.08 -52.01
CA LEU A 657 -12.39 -16.60 -50.87
C LEU A 657 -13.89 -16.61 -51.23
N PRO A 658 -14.77 -17.31 -50.49
CA PRO A 658 -16.20 -17.37 -50.80
C PRO A 658 -16.95 -16.07 -50.43
N ARG A 659 -18.09 -15.83 -51.09
CA ARG A 659 -19.03 -14.75 -50.75
C ARG A 659 -19.98 -15.21 -49.64
N LEU A 660 -19.53 -15.17 -48.39
CA LEU A 660 -20.35 -15.44 -47.20
C LEU A 660 -20.81 -14.15 -46.52
N ASN A 661 -21.89 -14.25 -45.75
CA ASN A 661 -22.46 -13.22 -44.85
C ASN A 661 -22.50 -11.80 -45.44
N HIS A 662 -22.85 -11.72 -46.72
CA HIS A 662 -22.67 -10.53 -47.55
C HIS A 662 -23.37 -9.29 -46.98
N ASP A 663 -24.63 -9.43 -46.56
CA ASP A 663 -25.44 -8.31 -46.07
C ASP A 663 -25.06 -7.89 -44.65
N ALA A 664 -24.57 -8.81 -43.82
CA ALA A 664 -24.01 -8.50 -42.50
C ALA A 664 -22.67 -7.75 -42.62
N LEU A 665 -21.78 -8.20 -43.51
CA LEU A 665 -20.53 -7.50 -43.80
C LEU A 665 -20.80 -6.12 -44.43
N LYS A 666 -21.84 -5.98 -45.26
CA LYS A 666 -22.31 -4.71 -45.81
C LYS A 666 -22.79 -3.75 -44.71
N ASP A 667 -23.56 -4.23 -43.74
CA ASP A 667 -24.07 -3.40 -42.63
C ASP A 667 -23.02 -2.98 -41.61
N GLU A 668 -22.04 -3.84 -41.33
CA GLU A 668 -20.93 -3.49 -40.45
C GLU A 668 -19.94 -2.52 -41.12
N ILE A 669 -19.66 -2.67 -42.41
CA ILE A 669 -18.89 -1.68 -43.19
C ILE A 669 -19.64 -0.34 -43.26
N ALA A 670 -20.96 -0.34 -43.44
CA ALA A 670 -21.77 0.88 -43.41
C ALA A 670 -21.77 1.55 -42.02
N GLY A 671 -21.75 0.77 -40.93
CA GLY A 671 -21.62 1.27 -39.56
C GLY A 671 -20.23 1.85 -39.25
N LEU A 672 -19.16 1.23 -39.77
CA LEU A 672 -17.80 1.74 -39.68
C LEU A 672 -17.68 3.12 -40.36
N LEU A 673 -18.06 3.21 -41.64
CA LEU A 673 -18.02 4.44 -42.44
C LEU A 673 -18.87 5.57 -41.81
N ALA A 674 -19.99 5.23 -41.17
CA ALA A 674 -20.82 6.19 -40.46
C ALA A 674 -20.13 6.78 -39.22
N ALA A 675 -19.47 5.94 -38.41
CA ALA A 675 -18.73 6.38 -37.24
C ALA A 675 -17.48 7.20 -37.62
N GLU A 676 -16.74 6.77 -38.64
CA GLU A 676 -15.63 7.54 -39.24
C GLU A 676 -16.10 8.93 -39.71
N GLY A 677 -17.28 9.02 -40.34
CA GLY A 677 -17.89 10.27 -40.79
C GLY A 677 -18.29 11.23 -39.66
N VAL A 678 -18.99 10.76 -38.62
CA VAL A 678 -19.36 11.64 -37.48
C VAL A 678 -18.12 12.22 -36.79
N LEU A 679 -17.08 11.39 -36.58
CA LEU A 679 -15.86 11.77 -35.86
C LEU A 679 -14.92 12.68 -36.65
N SER A 680 -15.07 12.75 -37.98
CA SER A 680 -14.22 13.59 -38.85
C SER A 680 -14.88 14.90 -39.28
N GLU A 681 -16.21 14.98 -39.32
CA GLU A 681 -16.95 16.19 -39.72
C GLU A 681 -17.47 17.03 -38.55
N ARG A 682 -17.68 16.46 -37.36
CA ARG A 682 -18.09 17.27 -36.20
C ARG A 682 -16.88 18.02 -35.60
N PRO A 683 -17.05 19.29 -35.19
CA PRO A 683 -16.02 19.98 -34.41
C PRO A 683 -15.81 19.26 -33.07
N ALA A 684 -14.63 19.43 -32.48
CA ALA A 684 -14.39 18.97 -31.12
C ALA A 684 -15.40 19.62 -30.16
N PRO A 685 -16.09 18.84 -29.30
CA PRO A 685 -17.05 19.39 -28.35
C PRO A 685 -16.35 20.32 -27.34
N THR A 686 -17.12 21.25 -26.78
CA THR A 686 -16.70 22.23 -25.77
C THR A 686 -17.48 22.08 -24.45
N THR A 687 -18.19 20.96 -24.33
CA THR A 687 -19.16 20.61 -23.28
C THR A 687 -18.87 19.17 -22.83
N PRO A 688 -18.86 18.86 -21.51
CA PRO A 688 -18.66 17.49 -21.03
C PRO A 688 -19.70 16.50 -21.55
N GLU A 689 -20.94 16.95 -21.76
CA GLU A 689 -22.01 16.17 -22.39
C GLU A 689 -21.69 15.83 -23.85
N GLY A 690 -20.99 16.72 -24.55
CA GLY A 690 -20.52 16.54 -25.92
C GLY A 690 -19.29 15.64 -26.01
N ASP A 691 -18.34 15.75 -25.07
CA ASP A 691 -17.22 14.80 -24.92
C ASP A 691 -17.75 13.38 -24.68
N GLN A 692 -18.75 13.23 -23.80
CA GLN A 692 -19.40 11.95 -23.54
C GLN A 692 -20.13 11.42 -24.79
N ALA A 693 -20.80 12.29 -25.55
CA ALA A 693 -21.49 11.92 -26.78
C ALA A 693 -20.50 11.49 -27.90
N ARG A 694 -19.34 12.14 -27.99
CA ARG A 694 -18.23 11.76 -28.86
C ARG A 694 -17.68 10.38 -28.51
N SER A 695 -17.37 10.15 -27.22
CA SER A 695 -16.86 8.87 -26.72
C SER A 695 -17.77 7.69 -27.10
N ASN A 696 -19.09 7.87 -27.02
CA ASN A 696 -20.07 6.87 -27.44
C ASN A 696 -19.93 6.46 -28.94
N ILE A 697 -19.52 7.37 -29.83
CA ILE A 697 -19.26 7.06 -31.24
C ILE A 697 -17.89 6.39 -31.43
N GLU A 698 -16.87 6.78 -30.66
CA GLU A 698 -15.55 6.11 -30.66
C GLU A 698 -15.63 4.67 -30.12
N ALA A 699 -16.56 4.38 -29.19
CA ALA A 699 -16.90 3.02 -28.79
C ALA A 699 -17.58 2.22 -29.92
N LYS A 700 -18.54 2.82 -30.65
CA LYS A 700 -19.19 2.19 -31.81
C LYS A 700 -18.20 1.86 -32.93
N LEU A 701 -17.26 2.76 -33.23
CA LEU A 701 -16.20 2.54 -34.21
C LEU A 701 -15.40 1.28 -33.88
N ARG A 702 -14.90 1.17 -32.63
CA ARG A 702 -14.17 0.00 -32.13
C ARG A 702 -15.00 -1.29 -32.25
N GLY A 703 -16.29 -1.24 -31.91
CA GLY A 703 -17.20 -2.38 -32.03
C GLY A 703 -17.47 -2.84 -33.46
N HIS A 704 -17.58 -1.92 -34.43
CA HIS A 704 -17.70 -2.26 -35.85
C HIS A 704 -16.43 -2.94 -36.38
N MET A 705 -15.24 -2.44 -36.03
CA MET A 705 -13.98 -3.08 -36.42
C MET A 705 -13.88 -4.53 -35.94
N GLN A 706 -14.29 -4.81 -34.70
CA GLN A 706 -14.26 -6.17 -34.12
C GLN A 706 -15.22 -7.14 -34.83
N ARG A 707 -16.44 -6.69 -35.18
CA ARG A 707 -17.41 -7.52 -35.92
C ARG A 707 -16.99 -7.75 -37.37
N ILE A 708 -16.36 -6.77 -38.01
CA ILE A 708 -15.76 -6.94 -39.35
C ILE A 708 -14.64 -7.98 -39.32
N ASP A 709 -13.65 -7.87 -38.41
CA ASP A 709 -12.55 -8.85 -38.30
C ASP A 709 -13.11 -10.27 -38.07
N SER A 710 -14.20 -10.41 -37.29
CA SER A 710 -14.90 -11.67 -37.02
C SER A 710 -15.60 -12.28 -38.24
N LEU A 711 -16.34 -11.46 -39.01
CA LEU A 711 -17.01 -11.89 -40.25
C LEU A 711 -15.99 -12.27 -41.33
N VAL A 712 -14.86 -11.57 -41.40
CA VAL A 712 -13.78 -11.92 -42.33
C VAL A 712 -13.09 -13.22 -41.91
N ASP A 713 -12.90 -13.48 -40.61
CA ASP A 713 -12.40 -14.78 -40.16
C ASP A 713 -13.33 -15.95 -40.52
N GLU A 714 -14.64 -15.74 -40.61
CA GLU A 714 -15.58 -16.73 -41.12
C GLU A 714 -15.45 -16.97 -42.63
N ILE A 715 -15.23 -15.92 -43.42
CA ILE A 715 -14.90 -16.03 -44.85
C ILE A 715 -13.58 -16.79 -45.04
N LEU A 716 -12.57 -16.52 -44.21
CA LEU A 716 -11.27 -17.20 -44.27
C LEU A 716 -11.35 -18.68 -43.83
N LYS A 717 -12.17 -19.04 -42.84
CA LYS A 717 -12.43 -20.43 -42.44
C LYS A 717 -13.01 -21.28 -43.57
N ASN A 718 -13.74 -20.65 -44.50
CA ASN A 718 -14.38 -21.31 -45.64
C ASN A 718 -13.62 -21.08 -46.97
N ALA A 719 -12.40 -20.53 -46.92
CA ALA A 719 -11.58 -20.30 -48.10
C ALA A 719 -11.00 -21.61 -48.67
N HIS A 720 -11.08 -21.76 -49.98
CA HIS A 720 -10.63 -22.96 -50.68
C HIS A 720 -9.23 -22.74 -51.28
N VAL A 721 -8.30 -23.66 -51.02
CA VAL A 721 -6.93 -23.63 -51.54
C VAL A 721 -6.73 -24.84 -52.46
N TYR A 722 -6.15 -24.61 -53.65
CA TYR A 722 -5.82 -25.65 -54.62
C TYR A 722 -4.34 -25.58 -54.99
N ILE A 723 -3.76 -26.72 -55.35
CA ILE A 723 -2.45 -26.82 -55.99
C ILE A 723 -2.60 -27.32 -57.43
N GLY A 724 -1.59 -27.09 -58.28
CA GLY A 724 -1.57 -27.59 -59.65
C GLY A 724 -1.95 -29.07 -59.77
N GLY A 725 -2.84 -29.39 -60.72
CA GLY A 725 -3.54 -30.67 -60.80
C GLY A 725 -4.94 -30.66 -60.17
N GLY A 726 -5.38 -29.53 -59.60
CA GLY A 726 -6.76 -29.32 -59.13
C GLY A 726 -7.08 -29.95 -57.77
N THR A 727 -6.07 -30.46 -57.06
CA THR A 727 -6.23 -31.07 -55.74
C THR A 727 -6.50 -29.99 -54.68
N PRO A 728 -7.59 -30.09 -53.90
CA PRO A 728 -7.85 -29.18 -52.78
C PRO A 728 -6.90 -29.47 -51.60
N ILE A 729 -6.54 -28.43 -50.86
CA ILE A 729 -5.63 -28.49 -49.71
C ILE A 729 -6.37 -28.06 -48.44
N GLU A 730 -6.75 -29.04 -47.64
CA GLU A 730 -7.44 -28.85 -46.35
C GLU A 730 -6.43 -28.72 -45.20
N ALA A 731 -6.70 -27.82 -44.24
CA ALA A 731 -5.97 -27.65 -42.98
C ALA A 731 -6.81 -26.88 -41.95
N ASP A 732 -6.42 -26.91 -40.68
CA ASP A 732 -7.19 -26.35 -39.55
C ASP A 732 -7.33 -24.82 -39.54
N SER A 733 -6.67 -24.13 -40.47
CA SER A 733 -6.78 -22.68 -40.67
C SER A 733 -6.40 -22.29 -42.09
N PHE A 734 -6.92 -21.14 -42.56
CA PHE A 734 -6.60 -20.54 -43.85
C PHE A 734 -5.08 -20.42 -44.11
N ALA A 735 -4.35 -19.84 -43.15
CA ALA A 735 -2.90 -19.69 -43.25
C ALA A 735 -2.17 -21.05 -43.22
N GLY A 736 -2.72 -22.04 -42.51
CA GLY A 736 -2.26 -23.43 -42.56
C GLY A 736 -2.46 -24.07 -43.93
N ALA A 737 -3.60 -23.85 -44.58
CA ALA A 737 -3.91 -24.41 -45.90
C ALA A 737 -3.01 -23.81 -46.99
N VAL A 738 -2.83 -22.48 -47.00
CA VAL A 738 -1.90 -21.79 -47.91
C VAL A 738 -0.46 -22.22 -47.67
N ARG A 739 -0.02 -22.39 -46.41
CA ARG A 739 1.32 -22.88 -46.08
C ARG A 739 1.53 -24.33 -46.53
N LYS A 740 0.59 -25.23 -46.23
CA LYS A 740 0.60 -26.65 -46.63
C LYS A 740 0.64 -26.82 -48.15
N ALA A 741 -0.08 -25.96 -48.89
CA ALA A 741 -0.01 -25.92 -50.35
C ALA A 741 1.38 -25.48 -50.86
N ALA A 742 1.97 -24.44 -50.24
CA ALA A 742 3.31 -23.98 -50.59
C ALA A 742 4.41 -24.98 -50.22
N GLU A 743 4.26 -25.73 -49.12
CA GLU A 743 5.15 -26.84 -48.73
C GLU A 743 5.10 -27.98 -49.76
N GLN A 744 3.92 -28.39 -50.21
CA GLN A 744 3.77 -29.38 -51.29
C GLN A 744 4.33 -28.89 -52.63
N ALA A 745 4.15 -27.62 -52.96
CA ALA A 745 4.76 -27.00 -54.15
C ALA A 745 6.30 -27.06 -54.10
N VAL A 746 6.90 -26.80 -52.93
CA VAL A 746 8.34 -26.94 -52.71
C VAL A 746 8.81 -28.40 -52.78
N GLN A 747 8.03 -29.36 -52.30
CA GLN A 747 8.35 -30.79 -52.42
C GLN A 747 8.40 -31.25 -53.88
N ARG A 748 7.45 -30.80 -54.72
CA ARG A 748 7.47 -31.03 -56.18
C ARG A 748 8.71 -30.43 -56.85
N MET A 749 9.12 -29.23 -56.42
CA MET A 749 10.29 -28.53 -56.97
C MET A 749 11.65 -29.13 -56.54
N TYR A 750 11.74 -29.79 -55.38
CA TYR A 750 12.99 -30.30 -54.80
C TYR A 750 12.83 -31.70 -54.15
N TYR A 751 12.45 -32.70 -54.94
CA TYR A 751 12.07 -34.03 -54.43
C TYR A 751 13.20 -34.87 -53.80
N ARG A 752 14.49 -34.51 -53.96
CA ARG A 752 15.62 -35.17 -53.27
C ARG A 752 16.17 -34.38 -52.07
N PHE A 753 15.46 -33.36 -51.60
CA PHE A 753 15.94 -32.51 -50.51
C PHE A 753 16.12 -33.26 -49.18
N SER A 754 15.23 -34.21 -48.87
CA SER A 754 15.24 -35.03 -47.65
C SER A 754 16.54 -35.79 -47.42
N ASP A 755 17.29 -36.10 -48.48
CA ASP A 755 18.59 -36.78 -48.40
C ASP A 755 19.64 -36.02 -47.56
N ALA A 756 19.49 -34.69 -47.40
CA ALA A 756 20.43 -33.81 -46.70
C ALA A 756 19.81 -32.97 -45.58
N ASP A 757 18.57 -33.25 -45.21
CA ASP A 757 17.74 -32.35 -44.44
C ASP A 757 17.91 -32.50 -42.92
N ALA A 758 18.84 -31.75 -42.33
CA ALA A 758 19.05 -31.70 -40.88
C ALA A 758 19.54 -30.34 -40.38
N THR A 759 19.23 -30.00 -39.12
CA THR A 759 19.84 -28.87 -38.39
C THR A 759 21.25 -29.20 -37.91
N GLY A 760 22.12 -28.19 -37.77
CA GLY A 760 23.39 -28.33 -37.02
C GLY A 760 24.63 -28.59 -37.87
N TRP A 761 24.52 -28.63 -39.20
CA TRP A 761 25.65 -28.78 -40.13
C TRP A 761 26.71 -27.65 -40.02
N ASP A 762 26.31 -26.47 -39.54
CA ASP A 762 27.21 -25.36 -39.16
C ASP A 762 28.08 -25.70 -37.93
N ARG A 763 27.48 -26.37 -36.94
CA ARG A 763 28.14 -26.83 -35.72
C ARG A 763 29.00 -28.05 -35.98
N VAL A 764 28.56 -28.93 -36.87
CA VAL A 764 29.35 -30.04 -37.44
C VAL A 764 30.70 -29.52 -37.98
N ILE A 765 30.67 -28.53 -38.87
CA ILE A 765 31.88 -27.88 -39.43
C ILE A 765 32.77 -27.30 -38.33
N THR A 766 32.16 -26.66 -37.32
CA THR A 766 32.88 -25.99 -36.24
C THR A 766 33.52 -26.99 -35.25
N ARG A 767 32.81 -28.06 -34.90
CA ARG A 767 33.27 -29.12 -33.99
C ARG A 767 34.40 -29.96 -34.58
N VAL A 768 34.33 -30.27 -35.88
CA VAL A 768 35.43 -30.84 -36.65
C VAL A 768 36.71 -30.01 -36.46
N LYS A 769 36.62 -28.68 -36.57
CA LYS A 769 37.79 -27.80 -36.44
C LYS A 769 38.40 -27.78 -35.04
N SER A 770 37.61 -28.03 -34.01
CA SER A 770 38.10 -28.18 -32.63
C SER A 770 38.54 -29.60 -32.27
N GLY A 771 38.54 -30.55 -33.20
CA GLY A 771 38.97 -31.93 -32.94
C GLY A 771 37.96 -32.78 -32.18
N ASP A 772 36.66 -32.50 -32.32
CA ASP A 772 35.59 -33.41 -31.88
C ASP A 772 35.33 -34.44 -32.98
N TRP A 773 35.34 -35.72 -32.61
CA TRP A 773 35.25 -36.84 -33.54
C TRP A 773 33.87 -37.52 -33.54
N THR A 774 32.84 -37.01 -32.83
CA THR A 774 31.41 -37.37 -33.06
C THR A 774 30.57 -36.21 -33.60
N PRO A 775 31.02 -35.47 -34.64
CA PRO A 775 30.32 -34.29 -35.11
C PRO A 775 28.90 -34.61 -35.63
N MET A 776 28.66 -35.80 -36.22
CA MET A 776 27.37 -36.21 -36.79
C MET A 776 26.22 -36.28 -35.76
N LYS A 777 26.50 -36.41 -34.47
CA LYS A 777 25.44 -36.33 -33.45
C LYS A 777 24.71 -34.98 -33.44
N GLN A 778 25.35 -33.91 -33.92
CA GLN A 778 24.72 -32.59 -34.05
C GLN A 778 23.58 -32.55 -35.08
N ILE A 779 23.54 -33.48 -36.04
CA ILE A 779 22.48 -33.63 -37.05
C ILE A 779 21.50 -34.77 -36.72
N GLY A 780 21.55 -35.30 -35.50
CA GLY A 780 20.72 -36.44 -35.05
C GLY A 780 21.17 -37.80 -35.61
N PHE A 781 22.36 -37.89 -36.21
CA PHE A 781 22.87 -39.14 -36.78
C PHE A 781 23.95 -39.76 -35.88
N GLU A 782 23.58 -40.80 -35.14
CA GLU A 782 24.46 -41.44 -34.14
C GLU A 782 25.17 -42.72 -34.63
N ARG A 783 24.92 -43.14 -35.88
CA ARG A 783 25.61 -44.26 -36.53
C ARG A 783 26.89 -43.80 -37.25
N GLU A 784 27.67 -44.76 -37.75
CA GLU A 784 28.96 -44.47 -38.40
C GLU A 784 28.79 -43.51 -39.59
N PRO A 785 29.56 -42.40 -39.66
CA PRO A 785 29.31 -41.30 -40.58
C PRO A 785 29.10 -41.65 -42.06
N GLU A 786 29.70 -42.75 -42.55
CA GLU A 786 29.55 -43.22 -43.93
C GLU A 786 28.19 -43.85 -44.26
N GLU A 787 27.39 -44.26 -43.27
CA GLU A 787 26.02 -44.73 -43.50
C GLU A 787 25.04 -43.60 -43.87
N HIS A 788 25.34 -42.35 -43.52
CA HIS A 788 24.42 -41.21 -43.69
C HIS A 788 24.14 -40.92 -45.18
N PRO A 789 22.90 -40.65 -45.63
CA PRO A 789 22.58 -40.49 -47.06
C PRO A 789 23.42 -39.44 -47.80
N VAL A 790 23.69 -38.28 -47.20
CA VAL A 790 24.61 -37.27 -47.76
C VAL A 790 26.02 -37.84 -47.93
N CYS A 791 26.58 -38.42 -46.87
CA CYS A 791 27.93 -38.98 -46.86
C CYS A 791 28.06 -40.12 -47.88
N LYS A 792 27.03 -40.96 -47.98
CA LYS A 792 26.94 -42.10 -48.90
C LYS A 792 26.82 -41.68 -50.36
N GLU A 793 26.01 -40.68 -50.68
CA GLU A 793 25.93 -40.11 -52.05
C GLU A 793 27.20 -39.30 -52.39
N ILE A 794 27.86 -38.66 -51.41
CA ILE A 794 29.16 -38.01 -51.58
C ILE A 794 30.28 -39.04 -51.82
N LEU A 795 30.41 -40.08 -51.01
CA LEU A 795 31.37 -41.19 -51.16
C LEU A 795 31.19 -41.87 -52.53
N LYS A 796 29.95 -42.24 -52.88
CA LYS A 796 29.55 -42.79 -54.20
C LYS A 796 29.86 -41.85 -55.36
N ARG A 797 29.86 -40.53 -55.16
CA ARG A 797 30.32 -39.54 -56.15
C ARG A 797 31.84 -39.34 -56.16
N LEU A 798 32.55 -39.75 -55.11
CA LEU A 798 34.01 -39.65 -54.93
C LEU A 798 34.77 -40.94 -55.26
N ASN A 799 34.13 -41.92 -55.93
CA ASN A 799 34.80 -43.06 -56.56
C ASN A 799 36.00 -42.68 -57.46
N THR A 800 36.05 -41.43 -57.92
CA THR A 800 37.25 -40.79 -58.49
C THR A 800 37.49 -39.43 -57.83
N PRO A 801 38.74 -38.93 -57.79
CA PRO A 801 39.02 -37.65 -57.14
C PRO A 801 38.33 -36.46 -57.83
N LYS A 802 37.56 -35.67 -57.07
CA LYS A 802 36.83 -34.47 -57.53
C LYS A 802 37.00 -33.30 -56.57
N THR A 803 36.74 -32.08 -57.03
CA THR A 803 36.84 -30.86 -56.21
C THR A 803 35.52 -30.52 -55.52
N GLY A 804 35.58 -29.91 -54.33
CA GLY A 804 34.38 -29.54 -53.56
C GLY A 804 33.43 -28.58 -54.29
N ASN A 805 33.91 -27.72 -55.20
CA ASN A 805 33.04 -26.82 -55.96
C ASN A 805 32.21 -27.54 -57.03
N GLU A 806 32.70 -28.63 -57.61
CA GLU A 806 31.93 -29.48 -58.53
C GLU A 806 30.85 -30.24 -57.77
N VAL A 807 31.17 -30.71 -56.55
CA VAL A 807 30.23 -31.38 -55.65
C VAL A 807 29.10 -30.42 -55.21
N ARG A 808 29.43 -29.19 -54.79
CA ARG A 808 28.46 -28.16 -54.39
C ARG A 808 27.43 -27.85 -55.49
N LYS A 809 27.89 -27.46 -56.69
CA LYS A 809 26.98 -27.07 -57.79
C LYS A 809 26.04 -28.20 -58.24
N ALA A 810 26.48 -29.46 -58.16
CA ALA A 810 25.69 -30.63 -58.54
C ALA A 810 24.71 -31.13 -57.46
N LEU A 811 24.55 -30.39 -56.36
CA LEU A 811 23.69 -30.72 -55.21
C LEU A 811 22.86 -29.53 -54.70
N GLU A 812 23.24 -28.29 -55.01
CA GLU A 812 22.45 -27.08 -54.70
C GLU A 812 21.28 -26.83 -55.68
N ALA A 813 21.28 -27.45 -56.86
CA ALA A 813 20.23 -27.32 -57.88
C ALA A 813 19.11 -28.38 -57.73
N PRO A 814 17.91 -28.16 -58.31
CA PRO A 814 16.92 -29.23 -58.50
C PRO A 814 17.55 -30.44 -59.22
N PRO A 815 17.22 -31.69 -58.83
CA PRO A 815 16.18 -32.08 -57.88
C PRO A 815 16.61 -32.07 -56.39
N PHE A 816 17.87 -31.75 -56.10
CA PHE A 816 18.47 -31.87 -54.77
C PHE A 816 18.16 -30.66 -53.89
N GLY A 817 18.58 -29.46 -54.30
CA GLY A 817 18.34 -28.21 -53.57
C GLY A 817 19.00 -28.13 -52.18
N TRP A 818 20.04 -28.94 -51.92
CA TRP A 818 20.60 -29.21 -50.58
C TRP A 818 21.27 -27.99 -49.93
N PRO A 819 21.34 -27.93 -48.59
CA PRO A 819 22.05 -26.87 -47.87
C PRO A 819 23.56 -26.93 -48.15
N ARG A 820 24.19 -25.77 -48.45
CA ARG A 820 25.65 -25.71 -48.69
C ARG A 820 26.46 -26.21 -47.48
N ASP A 821 26.03 -25.86 -46.26
CA ASP A 821 26.69 -26.31 -45.04
C ASP A 821 26.52 -27.82 -44.80
N ALA A 822 25.48 -28.47 -45.35
CA ALA A 822 25.35 -29.93 -45.30
C ALA A 822 26.38 -30.63 -46.19
N ILE A 823 26.63 -30.07 -47.37
CA ILE A 823 27.64 -30.58 -48.32
C ILE A 823 29.05 -30.37 -47.74
N ASP A 824 29.36 -29.16 -47.28
CA ASP A 824 30.66 -28.85 -46.67
C ASP A 824 30.87 -29.61 -45.35
N GLY A 825 29.83 -29.73 -44.54
CA GLY A 825 29.81 -30.44 -43.26
C GLY A 825 30.07 -31.92 -43.45
N ALA A 826 29.37 -32.60 -44.37
CA ALA A 826 29.64 -34.01 -44.67
C ALA A 826 31.08 -34.23 -45.17
N LEU A 827 31.60 -33.35 -46.04
CA LEU A 827 32.99 -33.43 -46.49
C LEU A 827 33.99 -33.28 -45.33
N MET A 828 33.74 -32.38 -44.40
CA MET A 828 34.59 -32.11 -43.24
C MET A 828 34.48 -33.13 -42.11
N VAL A 829 33.25 -33.58 -41.76
CA VAL A 829 32.98 -34.67 -40.81
C VAL A 829 33.86 -35.83 -41.13
N LEU A 830 33.76 -36.25 -42.39
CA LEU A 830 34.46 -37.39 -42.84
C LEU A 830 35.95 -37.04 -42.70
N ALA A 831 36.47 -35.98 -43.35
CA ALA A 831 37.91 -35.65 -43.29
C ALA A 831 38.54 -35.58 -41.87
N ALA A 832 37.74 -35.32 -40.83
CA ALA A 832 38.15 -35.20 -39.43
C ALA A 832 38.10 -36.48 -38.63
N THR A 833 37.08 -37.28 -38.87
CA THR A 833 36.83 -38.53 -38.15
C THR A 833 37.87 -39.59 -38.48
N GLY A 834 38.65 -39.35 -39.54
CA GLY A 834 39.43 -40.34 -40.27
C GLY A 834 38.73 -40.67 -41.58
N HIS A 835 37.38 -40.56 -41.65
CA HIS A 835 36.57 -40.29 -42.86
C HIS A 835 37.40 -39.48 -43.90
N LEU A 836 37.04 -39.46 -45.18
CA LEU A 836 37.53 -38.44 -46.14
C LEU A 836 39.00 -37.81 -46.05
N LYS A 837 40.14 -38.52 -45.84
CA LYS A 837 41.58 -38.17 -46.19
C LYS A 837 41.79 -37.01 -47.20
N ALA A 838 41.90 -35.75 -46.75
CA ALA A 838 41.89 -34.58 -47.63
C ALA A 838 43.24 -34.27 -48.36
N ARG A 839 43.20 -33.75 -49.61
CA ARG A 839 44.35 -33.21 -50.38
C ARG A 839 44.07 -31.84 -51.00
N PHE A 840 44.97 -30.86 -50.82
CA PHE A 840 44.92 -29.50 -51.39
C PHE A 840 46.27 -29.16 -52.05
N ASN A 841 46.27 -28.58 -53.27
CA ASN A 841 47.48 -28.34 -54.08
C ASN A 841 48.43 -29.56 -54.16
N ASN A 842 47.85 -30.75 -54.34
CA ASN A 842 48.51 -32.06 -54.40
C ASN A 842 49.33 -32.46 -53.14
N ARG A 843 49.08 -31.81 -51.98
CA ARG A 843 49.60 -32.18 -50.66
C ARG A 843 48.45 -32.63 -49.73
N PRO A 844 48.67 -33.54 -48.77
CA PRO A 844 47.65 -33.87 -47.78
C PRO A 844 47.35 -32.67 -46.87
N ILE A 845 46.12 -32.61 -46.36
CA ILE A 845 45.64 -31.55 -45.45
C ILE A 845 44.69 -32.18 -44.41
N TYR A 846 44.72 -31.72 -43.16
CA TYR A 846 43.87 -32.24 -42.08
C TYR A 846 42.59 -31.42 -41.95
N ALA A 847 41.54 -31.99 -41.36
CA ALA A 847 40.22 -31.34 -41.33
C ALA A 847 40.13 -30.07 -40.48
N SER A 848 41.02 -29.88 -39.51
CA SER A 848 41.24 -28.61 -38.82
C SER A 848 41.49 -27.46 -39.80
N ASP A 849 42.28 -27.74 -40.83
CA ASP A 849 42.88 -26.75 -41.73
C ASP A 849 41.98 -26.45 -42.96
N LEU A 850 40.96 -27.29 -43.17
CA LEU A 850 39.88 -27.09 -44.14
C LEU A 850 38.97 -25.95 -43.67
N ASP A 851 38.76 -24.93 -44.50
CA ASP A 851 37.80 -23.86 -44.25
C ASP A 851 36.86 -23.68 -45.46
N LYS A 852 35.75 -22.96 -45.27
CA LYS A 852 34.69 -22.82 -46.29
C LYS A 852 35.19 -22.28 -47.63
N THR A 853 36.33 -21.59 -47.67
CA THR A 853 36.97 -21.07 -48.90
C THR A 853 37.95 -22.07 -49.54
N LYS A 854 38.66 -22.90 -48.77
CA LYS A 854 39.53 -23.99 -49.30
C LYS A 854 38.76 -25.24 -49.73
N ILE A 855 37.67 -25.63 -49.04
CA ILE A 855 36.91 -26.88 -49.31
C ILE A 855 36.55 -27.04 -50.80
N GLY A 856 36.24 -25.94 -51.48
CA GLY A 856 35.96 -25.91 -52.91
C GLY A 856 37.08 -26.41 -53.83
N LYS A 857 38.26 -26.78 -53.31
CA LYS A 857 39.50 -27.10 -54.02
C LYS A 857 40.23 -28.40 -53.50
N THR A 858 39.53 -29.42 -52.93
CA THR A 858 40.12 -30.54 -52.09
C THR A 858 39.48 -31.99 -52.26
N THR A 859 40.12 -33.16 -51.86
CA THR A 859 39.65 -34.63 -52.04
C THR A 859 40.19 -35.79 -51.06
N PHE A 860 39.63 -37.07 -50.88
CA PHE A 860 39.18 -37.76 -49.56
C PHE A 860 39.01 -39.40 -49.23
N GLU A 861 39.25 -40.06 -47.99
CA GLU A 861 38.84 -41.45 -47.28
C GLU A 861 38.97 -41.78 -45.61
N ALA A 862 38.11 -42.59 -44.79
CA ALA A 862 37.92 -43.46 -43.41
C ALA A 862 38.09 -43.34 -41.70
N GLU A 863 37.10 -43.21 -40.65
CA GLU A 863 37.04 -43.38 -39.04
C GLU A 863 36.00 -42.61 -37.95
N ASN A 864 36.07 -42.47 -36.52
CA ASN A 864 35.06 -41.84 -35.44
C ASN A 864 35.33 -41.67 -33.78
N ILE A 865 34.77 -40.73 -32.85
CA ILE A 865 34.74 -40.62 -31.24
C ILE A 865 33.62 -39.94 -30.21
N VAL A 866 33.77 -38.81 -29.33
CA VAL A 866 33.14 -38.59 -27.88
C VAL A 866 32.32 -37.30 -27.21
N LEU A 867 32.68 -36.41 -26.18
CA LEU A 867 31.79 -35.74 -25.03
C LEU A 867 31.71 -34.15 -24.62
N SER A 868 31.23 -33.70 -23.37
CA SER A 868 30.82 -32.29 -22.84
C SER A 868 30.58 -32.01 -21.25
N PRO A 869 30.41 -30.76 -20.60
CA PRO A 869 30.59 -30.49 -19.09
C PRO A 869 29.88 -29.46 -18.02
N ASN A 870 28.91 -28.51 -18.20
CA ASN A 870 28.60 -27.24 -17.37
C ASN A 870 28.06 -27.22 -15.88
N GLU A 871 27.53 -28.29 -15.27
CA GLU A 871 26.59 -28.21 -14.12
C GLU A 871 27.19 -27.80 -12.73
N LYS A 872 28.52 -27.83 -12.58
CA LYS A 872 29.26 -27.57 -11.32
C LYS A 872 29.24 -26.13 -10.80
N LEU A 873 28.76 -25.16 -11.57
CA LEU A 873 28.67 -23.75 -11.12
C LEU A 873 27.39 -23.48 -10.33
N ALA A 874 26.26 -24.01 -10.79
CA ALA A 874 24.94 -23.73 -10.21
C ALA A 874 24.73 -24.32 -8.81
N ALA A 875 25.40 -25.44 -8.48
CA ALA A 875 25.34 -26.04 -7.15
C ALA A 875 25.98 -25.13 -6.09
N ARG A 876 27.16 -24.59 -6.40
CA ARG A 876 27.94 -23.71 -5.53
C ARG A 876 27.21 -22.39 -5.23
N GLU A 877 26.50 -21.83 -6.22
CA GLU A 877 25.61 -20.67 -6.04
C GLU A 877 24.56 -20.93 -4.94
N LEU A 878 23.88 -22.09 -4.98
CA LEU A 878 22.84 -22.47 -4.02
C LEU A 878 23.39 -22.59 -2.59
N TYR A 879 24.57 -23.19 -2.41
CA TYR A 879 25.16 -23.44 -1.10
C TYR A 879 25.47 -22.14 -0.32
N THR A 880 25.87 -21.06 -1.02
CA THR A 880 26.18 -19.76 -0.37
C THR A 880 24.98 -19.11 0.33
N LYS A 881 23.73 -19.41 -0.07
CA LYS A 881 22.51 -18.84 0.55
C LYS A 881 22.28 -19.26 2.02
N LEU A 882 22.98 -20.31 2.46
CA LEU A 882 23.05 -20.76 3.87
C LEU A 882 24.48 -20.61 4.46
N GLY A 883 25.33 -19.76 3.88
CA GLY A 883 26.65 -19.42 4.42
C GLY A 883 27.70 -20.52 4.32
N LEU A 884 27.72 -21.31 3.25
CA LEU A 884 28.75 -22.29 2.94
C LEU A 884 29.81 -21.73 1.97
N SER A 885 31.03 -22.26 2.02
CA SER A 885 32.22 -21.68 1.35
C SER A 885 32.33 -21.96 -0.15
N ALA A 886 31.60 -22.95 -0.68
CA ALA A 886 31.41 -23.21 -2.10
C ALA A 886 32.71 -23.52 -2.90
N GLU A 887 33.51 -24.48 -2.42
CA GLU A 887 34.82 -24.81 -3.00
C GLU A 887 34.72 -25.64 -4.32
N PRO A 888 35.46 -25.27 -5.39
CA PRO A 888 35.49 -26.05 -6.64
C PRO A 888 36.03 -27.47 -6.43
N GLY A 889 35.35 -28.46 -7.00
CA GLY A 889 35.73 -29.88 -6.88
C GLY A 889 35.17 -30.61 -5.66
N ARG A 890 34.59 -29.90 -4.69
CA ARG A 890 33.87 -30.47 -3.53
C ARG A 890 32.35 -30.46 -3.68
N GLU A 891 31.83 -30.30 -4.90
CA GLU A 891 30.39 -30.05 -5.13
C GLU A 891 29.46 -31.15 -4.58
N VAL A 892 29.98 -32.39 -4.45
CA VAL A 892 29.30 -33.57 -3.89
C VAL A 892 29.35 -33.62 -2.35
N GLU A 893 30.41 -33.07 -1.73
CA GLU A 893 30.60 -33.07 -0.27
C GLU A 893 29.74 -31.97 0.39
N GLU A 894 29.78 -30.76 -0.19
CA GLU A 894 29.02 -29.60 0.29
C GLU A 894 27.49 -29.80 0.19
N ALA A 895 27.05 -30.64 -0.76
CA ALA A 895 25.66 -31.04 -0.95
C ALA A 895 25.01 -31.59 0.34
N VAL A 896 25.78 -32.35 1.14
CA VAL A 896 25.30 -33.00 2.36
C VAL A 896 25.14 -31.98 3.49
N ILE A 897 26.14 -31.11 3.68
CA ILE A 897 26.15 -30.06 4.72
C ILE A 897 25.03 -29.03 4.46
N PHE A 898 24.73 -28.75 3.19
CA PHE A 898 23.62 -27.88 2.80
C PHE A 898 22.25 -28.40 3.29
N LEU A 899 21.99 -29.70 3.15
CA LEU A 899 20.73 -30.32 3.61
C LEU A 899 20.56 -30.27 5.14
N GLU A 900 21.66 -30.39 5.89
CA GLU A 900 21.65 -30.28 7.36
C GLU A 900 21.30 -28.86 7.84
N ARG A 901 21.94 -27.83 7.25
CA ARG A 901 21.60 -26.42 7.57
C ARG A 901 20.17 -26.07 7.16
N LEU A 902 19.70 -26.61 6.04
CA LEU A 902 18.31 -26.42 5.57
C LEU A 902 17.30 -26.96 6.60
N ARG A 903 17.57 -28.12 7.20
CA ARG A 903 16.76 -28.70 8.27
C ARG A 903 16.76 -27.84 9.55
N SER A 904 17.92 -27.37 10.00
CA SER A 904 18.01 -26.54 11.22
C SER A 904 17.20 -25.25 11.11
N LEU A 905 17.12 -24.65 9.91
CA LEU A 905 16.28 -23.49 9.64
C LEU A 905 14.77 -23.81 9.79
N ILE A 906 14.31 -24.99 9.36
CA ILE A 906 12.91 -25.44 9.53
C ILE A 906 12.57 -25.67 11.01
N GLU A 907 13.49 -26.22 11.80
CA GLU A 907 13.25 -26.47 13.23
C GLU A 907 13.05 -25.16 14.04
N ALA A 908 13.44 -24.01 13.48
CA ALA A 908 13.28 -22.68 14.06
C ALA A 908 12.02 -21.91 13.60
N THR A 909 11.19 -22.44 12.68
CA THR A 909 10.00 -21.72 12.16
C THR A 909 8.68 -22.02 12.89
N GLY A 910 8.68 -22.93 13.88
CA GLY A 910 7.47 -23.31 14.60
C GLY A 910 7.73 -24.11 15.88
N GLY A 911 6.67 -24.40 16.63
CA GLY A 911 6.76 -25.05 17.93
C GLY A 911 5.40 -25.32 18.59
N ASP A 912 5.33 -25.21 19.90
CA ASP A 912 4.09 -25.31 20.67
C ASP A 912 3.27 -24.00 20.62
N PRO A 913 1.94 -24.04 20.88
CA PRO A 913 1.11 -22.84 20.88
C PRO A 913 1.65 -21.73 21.79
N PRO A 914 1.56 -20.44 21.39
CA PRO A 914 0.85 -19.91 20.22
C PRO A 914 1.67 -19.89 18.91
N LEU A 915 2.82 -20.57 18.82
CA LEU A 915 3.62 -20.61 17.59
C LEU A 915 2.93 -21.46 16.50
N PRO A 916 3.19 -21.20 15.20
CA PRO A 916 2.74 -22.07 14.11
C PRO A 916 3.33 -23.49 14.20
N PRO A 917 2.71 -24.49 13.54
CA PRO A 917 3.29 -25.83 13.40
C PRO A 917 4.56 -25.80 12.53
N ARG A 918 5.40 -26.83 12.66
CA ARG A 918 6.60 -27.01 11.82
C ARG A 918 6.23 -27.71 10.51
N GLU A 919 6.33 -27.00 9.39
CA GLU A 919 6.13 -27.56 8.04
C GLU A 919 7.48 -27.96 7.41
N SER A 920 7.62 -29.22 6.98
CA SER A 920 8.81 -29.71 6.25
C SER A 920 8.42 -30.17 4.83
N PRO A 921 9.05 -29.66 3.76
CA PRO A 921 8.63 -29.95 2.40
C PRO A 921 9.10 -31.34 1.92
N THR A 922 8.26 -31.98 1.09
CA THR A 922 8.46 -33.36 0.60
C THR A 922 9.77 -33.58 -0.15
N TYR A 923 10.22 -32.58 -0.93
CA TYR A 923 11.46 -32.68 -1.70
C TYR A 923 12.71 -32.92 -0.82
N LEU A 924 12.66 -32.56 0.46
CA LEU A 924 13.79 -32.70 1.39
C LEU A 924 14.04 -34.19 1.73
N ALA A 925 12.99 -35.02 1.73
CA ALA A 925 13.11 -36.47 1.83
C ALA A 925 13.61 -37.12 0.53
N GLU A 926 13.19 -36.62 -0.63
CA GLU A 926 13.64 -37.13 -1.94
C GLU A 926 15.14 -36.89 -2.18
N LEU A 927 15.65 -35.71 -1.82
CA LEU A 927 17.06 -35.36 -1.99
C LEU A 927 18.03 -36.23 -1.17
N GLN A 928 17.54 -36.89 -0.11
CA GLN A 928 18.32 -37.83 0.69
C GLN A 928 18.56 -39.19 0.00
N ALA A 929 17.92 -39.46 -1.14
CA ALA A 929 18.03 -40.73 -1.87
C ALA A 929 19.14 -40.76 -2.95
N TYR A 930 19.75 -39.62 -3.30
CA TYR A 930 20.73 -39.52 -4.39
C TYR A 930 22.18 -39.42 -3.88
N SER A 931 23.15 -39.77 -4.73
CA SER A 931 24.59 -39.65 -4.41
C SER A 931 25.45 -39.23 -5.62
N GLY A 932 26.71 -38.86 -5.36
CA GLY A 932 27.71 -38.56 -6.39
C GLY A 932 27.31 -37.42 -7.36
N ASN A 933 27.74 -37.53 -8.61
CA ASN A 933 27.40 -36.58 -9.68
C ASN A 933 25.89 -36.48 -9.95
N GLN A 934 25.07 -37.43 -9.48
CA GLN A 934 23.61 -37.40 -9.64
C GLN A 934 22.94 -36.51 -8.59
N LEU A 935 23.37 -36.56 -7.32
CA LEU A 935 22.88 -35.68 -6.25
C LEU A 935 23.06 -34.19 -6.60
N VAL A 936 24.26 -33.83 -7.11
CA VAL A 936 24.57 -32.46 -7.53
C VAL A 936 23.64 -31.99 -8.65
N ARG A 937 23.24 -32.90 -9.55
CA ARG A 937 22.34 -32.61 -10.67
C ARG A 937 20.91 -32.31 -10.21
N GLU A 938 20.39 -33.10 -9.27
CA GLU A 938 19.04 -32.91 -8.70
C GLU A 938 18.94 -31.63 -7.86
N LEU A 939 19.97 -31.32 -7.06
CA LEU A 939 20.04 -30.04 -6.32
C LEU A 939 20.05 -28.83 -7.26
N VAL A 940 20.80 -28.90 -8.38
CA VAL A 940 20.79 -27.86 -9.42
C VAL A 940 19.42 -27.76 -10.10
N GLY A 941 18.76 -28.88 -10.38
CA GLY A 941 17.43 -28.92 -11.00
C GLY A 941 16.33 -28.27 -10.16
N ARG A 942 16.44 -28.30 -8.83
CA ARG A 942 15.42 -27.80 -7.87
C ARG A 942 15.74 -26.45 -7.23
N ARG A 943 16.86 -25.82 -7.63
CA ARG A 943 17.51 -24.69 -6.91
C ARG A 943 16.61 -23.49 -6.62
N GLU A 944 15.67 -23.12 -7.49
CA GLU A 944 14.89 -21.87 -7.32
C GLU A 944 13.79 -22.01 -6.27
N VAL A 945 13.18 -23.20 -6.12
CA VAL A 945 12.19 -23.49 -5.06
C VAL A 945 12.88 -23.43 -3.69
N ILE A 946 14.04 -24.10 -3.57
CA ILE A 946 14.83 -24.13 -2.34
C ILE A 946 15.26 -22.72 -1.92
N LYS A 947 15.61 -21.83 -2.87
CA LYS A 947 15.89 -20.42 -2.57
C LYS A 947 14.67 -19.69 -2.00
N GLN A 948 13.46 -19.91 -2.54
CA GLN A 948 12.23 -19.27 -2.06
C GLN A 948 11.88 -19.70 -0.63
N ASP A 949 11.94 -21.01 -0.35
CA ASP A 949 11.67 -21.55 0.99
C ASP A 949 12.68 -21.05 2.04
N ILE A 950 13.97 -20.95 1.69
CA ILE A 950 15.01 -20.39 2.58
C ILE A 950 14.68 -18.96 3.03
N GLU A 951 14.22 -18.08 2.12
CA GLU A 951 13.87 -16.71 2.52
C GLU A 951 12.53 -16.69 3.31
N ARG A 952 11.51 -17.49 2.92
CA ARG A 952 10.24 -17.65 3.68
C ARG A 952 10.52 -18.03 5.13
N TRP A 953 11.37 -19.02 5.38
CA TRP A 953 11.68 -19.50 6.72
C TRP A 953 12.50 -18.49 7.54
N LYS A 954 13.43 -17.74 6.93
CA LYS A 954 14.11 -16.62 7.61
C LYS A 954 13.12 -15.54 8.06
N THR A 955 12.14 -15.18 7.22
CA THR A 955 11.10 -14.20 7.58
C THR A 955 10.23 -14.70 8.73
N ILE A 956 9.83 -15.99 8.73
CA ILE A 956 9.06 -16.57 9.84
C ILE A 956 9.87 -16.56 11.13
N LYS A 957 11.15 -16.98 11.10
CA LYS A 957 12.04 -16.93 12.28
C LYS A 957 12.16 -15.51 12.84
N ALA A 958 12.38 -14.52 11.98
CA ALA A 958 12.49 -13.12 12.41
C ALA A 958 11.21 -12.62 13.11
N LYS A 959 10.02 -12.93 12.59
CA LYS A 959 8.73 -12.60 13.25
C LYS A 959 8.55 -13.30 14.62
N ILE A 960 9.10 -14.51 14.80
CA ILE A 960 9.07 -15.21 16.09
C ILE A 960 9.96 -14.48 17.11
N GLU A 961 11.17 -14.07 16.68
CA GLU A 961 12.13 -13.33 17.50
C GLU A 961 11.62 -11.92 17.86
N GLU A 962 10.87 -11.28 16.96
CA GLU A 962 10.16 -10.00 17.16
C GLU A 962 9.02 -10.10 18.19
N ARG A 963 8.11 -11.06 18.03
CA ARG A 963 6.81 -11.04 18.74
C ARG A 963 6.73 -11.83 20.03
N LYS A 964 7.59 -12.84 20.19
CA LYS A 964 7.58 -13.66 21.40
C LYS A 964 7.77 -12.83 22.69
N PRO A 965 8.68 -11.83 22.76
CA PRO A 965 8.81 -10.99 23.96
C PRO A 965 7.53 -10.26 24.37
N ALA A 966 6.72 -9.80 23.42
CA ALA A 966 5.44 -9.14 23.70
C ALA A 966 4.39 -10.12 24.26
N TRP A 967 4.37 -11.36 23.76
CA TRP A 967 3.52 -12.42 24.29
C TRP A 967 3.91 -12.84 25.71
N ASP A 968 5.20 -13.06 25.94
CA ASP A 968 5.74 -13.43 27.25
C ASP A 968 5.46 -12.30 28.29
N ALA A 969 5.49 -11.03 27.86
CA ALA A 969 5.10 -9.87 28.68
C ALA A 969 3.59 -9.80 28.98
N LEU A 970 2.72 -10.07 27.98
CA LEU A 970 1.27 -10.13 28.19
C LEU A 970 0.90 -11.22 29.20
N GLN A 971 1.48 -12.42 29.07
CA GLN A 971 1.29 -13.51 30.04
C GLN A 971 1.73 -13.10 31.46
N HIS A 972 2.86 -12.39 31.58
CA HIS A 972 3.35 -11.91 32.88
C HIS A 972 2.43 -10.87 33.51
N LEU A 973 1.91 -9.89 32.76
CA LEU A 973 0.99 -8.88 33.28
C LEU A 973 -0.37 -9.49 33.68
N VAL A 974 -0.96 -10.34 32.83
CA VAL A 974 -2.25 -11.01 33.11
C VAL A 974 -2.19 -11.86 34.39
N SER A 975 -1.03 -12.43 34.72
CA SER A 975 -0.82 -13.17 35.98
C SER A 975 -0.81 -12.31 37.26
N HIS A 976 -0.80 -10.97 37.14
CA HIS A 976 -0.84 -10.03 38.27
C HIS A 976 -2.05 -9.06 38.24
N ALA A 977 -2.91 -9.16 37.22
CA ALA A 977 -3.98 -8.21 36.93
C ALA A 977 -5.31 -8.50 37.67
N GLU A 978 -5.29 -9.28 38.75
CA GLU A 978 -6.50 -9.69 39.48
C GLU A 978 -7.27 -8.48 40.04
N GLY A 979 -8.57 -8.40 39.72
CA GLY A 979 -9.43 -7.25 40.03
C GLY A 979 -9.53 -6.19 38.92
N PHE A 980 -8.90 -6.41 37.75
CA PHE A 980 -9.15 -5.61 36.54
C PHE A 980 -10.42 -6.08 35.81
N GLU A 981 -11.20 -5.14 35.26
CA GLU A 981 -12.55 -5.39 34.74
C GLU A 981 -12.54 -6.19 33.41
N ASP A 982 -11.74 -5.77 32.42
CA ASP A 982 -11.68 -6.42 31.09
C ASP A 982 -10.82 -7.70 31.05
N LEU A 983 -10.43 -8.24 32.22
CA LEU A 983 -9.43 -9.32 32.33
C LEU A 983 -9.87 -10.63 31.65
N ASP A 984 -11.17 -10.97 31.71
CA ASP A 984 -11.70 -12.20 31.14
C ASP A 984 -11.91 -12.11 29.61
N ASP A 985 -12.17 -10.91 29.08
CA ASP A 985 -12.13 -10.65 27.63
C ASP A 985 -10.69 -10.83 27.09
N ILE A 986 -9.69 -10.26 27.78
CA ILE A 986 -8.27 -10.43 27.43
C ILE A 986 -7.84 -11.91 27.49
N ARG A 987 -8.27 -12.65 28.50
CA ARG A 987 -8.03 -14.11 28.60
C ARG A 987 -8.66 -14.87 27.43
N THR A 988 -9.89 -14.53 27.05
CA THR A 988 -10.60 -15.14 25.93
C THR A 988 -9.85 -14.94 24.61
N GLU A 989 -9.31 -13.75 24.36
CA GLU A 989 -8.48 -13.48 23.18
C GLU A 989 -7.12 -14.20 23.25
N MET A 990 -6.50 -14.30 24.43
CA MET A 990 -5.26 -15.09 24.60
C MET A 990 -5.47 -16.59 24.33
N GLU A 991 -6.59 -17.17 24.78
CA GLU A 991 -6.95 -18.54 24.45
C GLU A 991 -7.18 -18.73 22.94
N ALA A 992 -7.81 -17.75 22.27
CA ALA A 992 -7.95 -17.75 20.82
C ALA A 992 -6.59 -17.67 20.11
N ILE A 993 -5.65 -16.83 20.56
CA ILE A 993 -4.29 -16.74 20.01
C ILE A 993 -3.54 -18.08 20.12
N CYS A 994 -3.68 -18.78 21.25
CA CYS A 994 -3.12 -20.11 21.42
C CYS A 994 -3.79 -21.16 20.52
N LYS A 995 -5.13 -21.19 20.49
CA LYS A 995 -5.93 -22.14 19.70
C LYS A 995 -5.68 -22.00 18.19
N ASN A 996 -5.65 -20.77 17.70
CA ASN A 996 -5.45 -20.44 16.28
C ASN A 996 -3.96 -20.44 15.88
N ARG A 997 -3.02 -20.52 16.84
CA ARG A 997 -1.56 -20.42 16.64
C ARG A 997 -1.13 -19.15 15.91
N SER A 998 -1.83 -18.05 16.22
CA SER A 998 -1.87 -16.85 15.40
C SER A 998 -0.90 -15.74 15.79
N LEU A 999 0.10 -16.03 16.64
CA LEU A 999 1.11 -15.05 17.10
C LEU A 999 1.74 -14.25 15.93
N LEU A 1000 1.90 -14.88 14.77
CA LEU A 1000 2.56 -14.29 13.59
C LEU A 1000 1.59 -13.69 12.54
N HIS A 1001 0.28 -13.69 12.80
CA HIS A 1001 -0.73 -13.11 11.91
C HIS A 1001 -0.62 -11.57 11.86
N ASP A 1002 -0.97 -10.96 10.73
CA ASP A 1002 -1.05 -9.51 10.58
C ASP A 1002 -2.52 -9.09 10.42
N PRO A 1003 -3.05 -8.12 11.20
CA PRO A 1003 -2.44 -7.43 12.34
C PRO A 1003 -2.03 -8.33 13.50
N ASP A 1004 -1.01 -7.88 14.24
CA ASP A 1004 -0.54 -8.52 15.48
C ASP A 1004 -1.69 -8.60 16.51
N PRO A 1005 -2.00 -9.79 17.06
CA PRO A 1005 -3.10 -9.96 18.00
C PRO A 1005 -2.71 -9.71 19.47
N VAL A 1006 -1.41 -9.61 19.79
CA VAL A 1006 -0.88 -9.44 21.16
C VAL A 1006 -0.72 -7.96 21.50
N GLU A 1007 -0.23 -7.17 20.54
CA GLU A 1007 -0.01 -5.72 20.62
C GLU A 1007 -1.19 -4.92 21.24
N PRO A 1008 -2.47 -5.10 20.85
CA PRO A 1008 -3.56 -4.30 21.40
C PRO A 1008 -3.92 -4.73 22.82
N LEU A 1009 -4.01 -6.05 23.08
CA LEU A 1009 -4.31 -6.61 24.41
C LEU A 1009 -3.28 -6.13 25.45
N LEU A 1010 -2.00 -6.08 25.05
CA LEU A 1010 -0.91 -5.58 25.89
C LEU A 1010 -1.01 -4.07 26.14
N ALA A 1011 -1.41 -3.28 25.14
CA ALA A 1011 -1.60 -1.83 25.29
C ALA A 1011 -2.84 -1.49 26.15
N ASP A 1012 -3.98 -2.11 25.86
CA ASP A 1012 -5.24 -1.94 26.58
C ASP A 1012 -5.07 -2.38 28.05
N LEU A 1013 -4.41 -3.51 28.32
CA LEU A 1013 -4.08 -3.96 29.68
C LEU A 1013 -3.13 -3.00 30.42
N ARG A 1014 -2.07 -2.51 29.76
CA ARG A 1014 -1.15 -1.52 30.36
C ARG A 1014 -1.89 -0.24 30.74
N LYS A 1015 -2.79 0.24 29.87
CA LYS A 1015 -3.61 1.44 30.10
C LYS A 1015 -4.57 1.22 31.27
N GLY A 1016 -5.39 0.17 31.22
CA GLY A 1016 -6.36 -0.16 32.27
C GLY A 1016 -5.72 -0.39 33.64
N LEU A 1017 -4.57 -1.07 33.71
CA LEU A 1017 -3.84 -1.26 34.98
C LEU A 1017 -3.26 0.05 35.53
N ARG A 1018 -2.72 0.94 34.67
CA ARG A 1018 -2.24 2.27 35.09
C ARG A 1018 -3.40 3.13 35.61
N GLU A 1019 -4.53 3.15 34.91
CA GLU A 1019 -5.73 3.91 35.27
C GLU A 1019 -6.37 3.39 36.56
N ALA A 1020 -6.46 2.07 36.74
CA ALA A 1020 -6.96 1.44 37.97
C ALA A 1020 -6.05 1.70 39.18
N LEU A 1021 -4.72 1.63 39.02
CA LEU A 1021 -3.75 1.97 40.08
C LEU A 1021 -3.83 3.45 40.48
N ASN A 1022 -3.89 4.36 39.51
CA ASN A 1022 -4.06 5.80 39.76
C ASN A 1022 -5.38 6.10 40.47
N THR A 1023 -6.48 5.49 40.03
CA THR A 1023 -7.81 5.65 40.65
C THR A 1023 -7.81 5.11 42.09
N GLY A 1024 -7.25 3.92 42.33
CA GLY A 1024 -7.16 3.33 43.67
C GLY A 1024 -6.34 4.20 44.65
N ILE A 1025 -5.21 4.75 44.20
CA ILE A 1025 -4.36 5.62 45.04
C ILE A 1025 -4.96 7.02 45.21
N THR A 1026 -5.66 7.56 44.21
CA THR A 1026 -6.40 8.83 44.36
C THR A 1026 -7.48 8.70 45.42
N ARG A 1027 -8.28 7.61 45.39
CA ARG A 1027 -9.30 7.30 46.41
C ARG A 1027 -8.70 7.10 47.81
N MET A 1028 -7.49 6.54 47.91
CA MET A 1028 -6.75 6.45 49.18
C MET A 1028 -6.27 7.82 49.70
N GLU A 1029 -5.77 8.71 48.82
CA GLU A 1029 -5.34 10.06 49.19
C GLU A 1029 -6.52 10.98 49.53
N GLU A 1030 -7.68 10.81 48.88
CA GLU A 1030 -8.95 11.45 49.28
C GLU A 1030 -9.37 11.00 50.68
N ALA A 1031 -9.43 9.69 50.94
CA ALA A 1031 -9.74 9.14 52.25
C ALA A 1031 -8.75 9.59 53.34
N ARG A 1032 -7.46 9.71 53.00
CA ARG A 1032 -6.42 10.24 53.89
C ARG A 1032 -6.65 11.71 54.20
N LYS A 1033 -6.97 12.55 53.20
CA LYS A 1033 -7.27 13.98 53.38
C LYS A 1033 -8.52 14.18 54.23
N GLU A 1034 -9.61 13.43 53.98
CA GLU A 1034 -10.81 13.44 54.81
C GLU A 1034 -10.48 13.22 56.31
N VAL A 1035 -9.67 12.19 56.60
CA VAL A 1035 -9.26 11.86 57.97
C VAL A 1035 -8.36 12.95 58.58
N LEU A 1036 -7.39 13.47 57.83
CA LEU A 1036 -6.51 14.53 58.31
C LEU A 1036 -7.27 15.83 58.59
N THR A 1037 -8.16 16.28 57.69
CA THR A 1037 -9.02 17.45 57.93
C THR A 1037 -9.98 17.23 59.11
N ALA A 1038 -10.50 16.01 59.29
CA ALA A 1038 -11.34 15.66 60.43
C ALA A 1038 -10.58 15.61 61.77
N LEU A 1039 -9.26 15.40 61.74
CA LEU A 1039 -8.37 15.52 62.91
C LEU A 1039 -7.95 16.98 63.16
N GLU A 1040 -7.63 17.76 62.14
CA GLU A 1040 -7.30 19.19 62.31
C GLU A 1040 -8.46 20.01 62.87
N ALA A 1041 -9.71 19.62 62.56
CA ALA A 1041 -10.91 20.19 63.15
C ALA A 1041 -11.22 19.69 64.58
N ASP A 1042 -10.46 18.71 65.11
CA ASP A 1042 -10.70 18.10 66.41
C ASP A 1042 -10.00 18.88 67.54
N PRO A 1043 -10.74 19.42 68.53
CA PRO A 1043 -10.15 20.25 69.58
C PRO A 1043 -9.10 19.55 70.44
N ASP A 1044 -9.20 18.23 70.61
CA ASP A 1044 -8.24 17.47 71.43
C ASP A 1044 -6.99 17.06 70.62
N TRP A 1045 -7.12 16.83 69.31
CA TRP A 1045 -5.96 16.71 68.43
C TRP A 1045 -5.08 17.98 68.48
N GLN A 1046 -5.72 19.15 68.50
CA GLN A 1046 -5.04 20.45 68.61
C GLN A 1046 -4.37 20.70 69.99
N ARG A 1047 -4.55 19.82 70.97
CA ARG A 1047 -3.90 19.90 72.30
C ARG A 1047 -2.67 18.98 72.45
N LEU A 1048 -2.43 18.08 71.51
CA LEU A 1048 -1.19 17.29 71.45
C LEU A 1048 0.00 18.13 70.98
N ASP A 1049 1.23 17.74 71.35
CA ASP A 1049 2.44 18.31 70.74
C ASP A 1049 2.73 17.69 69.35
N ASP A 1050 3.64 18.33 68.61
CA ASP A 1050 3.95 17.91 67.23
C ASP A 1050 4.61 16.51 67.17
N ALA A 1051 5.26 16.06 68.25
CA ALA A 1051 5.89 14.74 68.31
C ALA A 1051 4.83 13.64 68.49
N ASP A 1052 3.83 13.86 69.32
CA ASP A 1052 2.68 12.96 69.49
C ASP A 1052 1.78 12.92 68.25
N ARG A 1053 1.52 14.08 67.61
CA ARG A 1053 0.82 14.14 66.32
C ARG A 1053 1.58 13.37 65.24
N ALA A 1054 2.88 13.60 65.10
CA ALA A 1054 3.71 12.90 64.12
C ALA A 1054 3.84 11.39 64.42
N ARG A 1055 3.84 10.98 65.69
CA ARG A 1055 3.76 9.55 66.07
C ARG A 1055 2.45 8.93 65.61
N LEU A 1056 1.31 9.54 65.91
CA LEU A 1056 -0.01 9.00 65.55
C LEU A 1056 -0.22 8.96 64.03
N ILE A 1057 0.19 10.00 63.29
CA ILE A 1057 0.17 9.99 61.81
C ILE A 1057 0.99 8.81 61.26
N ARG A 1058 2.15 8.49 61.85
CA ARG A 1058 2.98 7.37 61.42
C ARG A 1058 2.42 6.00 61.85
N GLU A 1059 1.90 5.90 63.07
CA GLU A 1059 1.34 4.68 63.66
C GLU A 1059 0.11 4.17 62.89
N TYR A 1060 -0.73 5.08 62.41
CA TYR A 1060 -1.92 4.79 61.60
C TYR A 1060 -1.71 4.93 60.08
N ASN A 1061 -0.46 5.05 59.62
CA ASN A 1061 -0.07 5.14 58.20
C ASN A 1061 -0.73 6.30 57.40
N LEU A 1062 -0.98 7.44 58.04
CA LEU A 1062 -1.53 8.67 57.42
C LEU A 1062 -0.44 9.62 56.87
N GLY A 1063 0.81 9.16 56.78
CA GLY A 1063 1.91 9.92 56.16
C GLY A 1063 1.73 10.12 54.65
N GLU A 1064 2.55 11.00 54.06
CA GLU A 1064 2.51 11.24 52.60
C GLU A 1064 2.87 9.99 51.82
N SER A 1065 2.06 9.67 50.80
CA SER A 1065 2.39 8.63 49.84
C SER A 1065 3.49 9.12 48.88
N LEU A 1066 4.36 8.21 48.45
CA LEU A 1066 5.34 8.51 47.40
C LEU A 1066 4.63 8.54 46.04
N PRO A 1067 5.03 9.43 45.12
CA PRO A 1067 4.45 9.48 43.78
C PRO A 1067 4.64 8.13 43.06
N LEU A 1068 3.58 7.68 42.40
CA LEU A 1068 3.57 6.44 41.63
C LEU A 1068 4.66 6.43 40.55
N LYS A 1069 5.30 5.28 40.40
CA LYS A 1069 6.04 4.94 39.18
C LYS A 1069 5.33 3.75 38.54
N ILE A 1070 4.82 3.97 37.33
CA ILE A 1070 4.01 3.01 36.56
C ILE A 1070 4.32 3.14 35.06
N GLY A 1071 5.53 3.62 34.72
CA GLY A 1071 5.96 3.81 33.34
C GLY A 1071 6.23 2.46 32.66
N THR A 1072 6.87 1.54 33.37
CA THR A 1072 7.24 0.21 32.85
C THR A 1072 6.39 -0.92 33.42
N ASP A 1073 6.26 -2.03 32.67
CA ASP A 1073 5.58 -3.25 33.13
C ASP A 1073 6.14 -3.78 34.46
N ALA A 1074 7.45 -3.65 34.66
CA ALA A 1074 8.13 -4.04 35.90
C ALA A 1074 7.67 -3.20 37.10
N GLU A 1075 7.51 -1.89 36.93
CA GLU A 1075 7.01 -0.98 37.97
C GLU A 1075 5.52 -1.23 38.25
N ILE A 1076 4.70 -1.44 37.21
CA ILE A 1076 3.28 -1.79 37.35
C ILE A 1076 3.13 -3.09 38.17
N VAL A 1077 3.89 -4.14 37.83
CA VAL A 1077 3.88 -5.41 38.57
C VAL A 1077 4.45 -5.26 39.99
N GLU A 1078 5.47 -4.41 40.20
CA GLU A 1078 5.98 -4.14 41.55
C GLU A 1078 4.91 -3.45 42.44
N HIS A 1079 4.13 -2.52 41.88
CA HIS A 1079 3.02 -1.89 42.59
C HIS A 1079 1.85 -2.86 42.85
N LEU A 1080 1.43 -3.65 41.86
CA LEU A 1080 0.38 -4.67 42.02
C LEU A 1080 0.76 -5.74 43.05
N ARG A 1081 2.05 -6.13 43.14
CA ARG A 1081 2.54 -7.05 44.19
C ARG A 1081 2.51 -6.46 45.60
N LYS A 1082 2.57 -5.14 45.75
CA LYS A 1082 2.49 -4.44 47.06
C LYS A 1082 1.05 -4.11 47.46
N THR A 1083 0.20 -3.84 46.48
CA THR A 1083 -1.23 -3.53 46.63
C THR A 1083 -1.98 -4.02 45.38
N PRO A 1084 -2.50 -5.25 45.36
CA PRO A 1084 -3.35 -5.72 44.27
C PRO A 1084 -4.64 -4.91 44.20
N LEU A 1085 -5.26 -4.83 43.02
CA LEU A 1085 -6.41 -3.93 42.78
C LEU A 1085 -7.58 -4.18 43.74
N THR A 1086 -7.83 -5.45 44.06
CA THR A 1086 -8.86 -5.91 45.01
C THR A 1086 -8.71 -5.35 46.44
N PHE A 1087 -7.51 -4.95 46.87
CA PHE A 1087 -7.26 -4.45 48.23
C PHE A 1087 -7.41 -2.93 48.40
N PHE A 1088 -7.71 -2.18 47.34
CA PHE A 1088 -7.87 -0.72 47.47
C PHE A 1088 -9.09 -0.33 48.30
N ASP A 1089 -10.22 -1.01 48.15
CA ASP A 1089 -11.43 -0.72 48.94
C ASP A 1089 -11.23 -1.02 50.43
N ASP A 1090 -10.61 -2.16 50.75
CA ASP A 1090 -10.21 -2.51 52.13
C ASP A 1090 -9.28 -1.44 52.74
N ARG A 1091 -8.31 -0.94 51.99
CA ARG A 1091 -7.41 0.12 52.46
C ARG A 1091 -8.11 1.46 52.63
N VAL A 1092 -9.01 1.84 51.73
CA VAL A 1092 -9.84 3.04 51.86
C VAL A 1092 -10.74 2.96 53.11
N MET A 1093 -11.33 1.79 53.38
CA MET A 1093 -12.08 1.56 54.62
C MET A 1093 -11.19 1.62 55.87
N LEU A 1094 -10.00 1.01 55.83
CA LEU A 1094 -9.06 1.01 56.95
C LEU A 1094 -8.56 2.42 57.28
N VAL A 1095 -8.23 3.23 56.27
CA VAL A 1095 -7.84 4.64 56.44
C VAL A 1095 -8.98 5.44 57.06
N ARG A 1096 -10.20 5.38 56.52
CA ARG A 1096 -11.38 6.06 57.10
C ARG A 1096 -11.66 5.59 58.53
N GLY A 1097 -11.51 4.30 58.81
CA GLY A 1097 -11.67 3.69 60.12
C GLY A 1097 -10.57 4.02 61.14
N ALA A 1098 -9.45 4.64 60.72
CA ALA A 1098 -8.39 5.07 61.63
C ALA A 1098 -8.80 6.28 62.49
N LEU A 1099 -9.67 7.16 61.99
CA LEU A 1099 -10.09 8.40 62.67
C LEU A 1099 -10.57 8.16 64.11
N ASP A 1100 -11.48 7.19 64.31
CA ASP A 1100 -12.01 6.86 65.64
C ASP A 1100 -10.99 6.15 66.54
N GLN A 1101 -10.00 5.47 65.96
CA GLN A 1101 -8.93 4.81 66.72
C GLN A 1101 -7.91 5.86 67.20
N ILE A 1102 -7.56 6.81 66.34
CA ILE A 1102 -6.73 7.96 66.66
C ILE A 1102 -7.39 8.80 67.76
N ARG A 1103 -8.69 9.14 67.65
CA ARG A 1103 -9.43 9.85 68.70
C ARG A 1103 -9.35 9.17 70.07
N VAL A 1104 -9.46 7.84 70.11
CA VAL A 1104 -9.29 7.05 71.35
C VAL A 1104 -7.83 7.08 71.86
N ALA A 1105 -6.84 7.14 70.98
CA ALA A 1105 -5.44 7.29 71.37
C ALA A 1105 -5.14 8.69 71.92
N VAL A 1106 -5.63 9.75 71.24
CA VAL A 1106 -5.54 11.16 71.67
C VAL A 1106 -6.09 11.33 73.09
N ALA A 1107 -7.31 10.85 73.35
CA ALA A 1107 -7.95 10.94 74.67
C ALA A 1107 -7.12 10.24 75.78
N LYS A 1108 -6.45 9.13 75.46
CA LYS A 1108 -5.55 8.42 76.40
C LYS A 1108 -4.19 9.09 76.59
N ILE A 1109 -3.71 9.85 75.61
CA ILE A 1109 -2.45 10.60 75.73
C ILE A 1109 -2.67 11.84 76.59
N LEU A 1110 -3.73 12.59 76.33
CA LEU A 1110 -4.12 13.78 77.11
C LEU A 1110 -4.54 13.40 78.55
N GLU A 1111 -5.33 12.34 78.71
CA GLU A 1111 -5.80 11.87 80.01
C GLU A 1111 -5.58 10.34 80.17
N PRO A 1112 -4.40 9.90 80.65
CA PRO A 1112 -4.01 8.47 80.76
C PRO A 1112 -4.87 7.58 81.67
N LYS A 1113 -5.86 8.16 82.36
CA LYS A 1113 -6.84 7.45 83.19
C LYS A 1113 -8.19 7.22 82.49
N THR A 1114 -8.34 7.65 81.24
CA THR A 1114 -9.62 7.62 80.52
C THR A 1114 -10.10 6.18 80.26
N VAL A 1115 -11.29 5.86 80.78
CA VAL A 1115 -11.98 4.59 80.54
C VAL A 1115 -12.95 4.75 79.37
N ILE A 1116 -12.96 3.78 78.45
CA ILE A 1116 -13.92 3.76 77.33
C ILE A 1116 -15.18 3.05 77.81
N VAL A 1117 -16.29 3.78 77.92
CA VAL A 1117 -17.61 3.22 78.20
C VAL A 1117 -18.35 3.06 76.89
N SER A 1118 -18.48 1.82 76.42
CA SER A 1118 -19.11 1.59 75.13
C SER A 1118 -20.62 1.86 75.16
N LEU A 1119 -21.14 2.47 74.10
CA LEU A 1119 -22.58 2.70 73.93
C LEU A 1119 -23.34 1.37 73.84
N GLY A 1120 -22.85 0.44 73.01
CA GLY A 1120 -23.39 -0.92 72.85
C GLY A 1120 -23.58 -1.30 71.38
N ALA A 1121 -24.25 -2.42 71.14
CA ALA A 1121 -24.70 -2.77 69.78
C ALA A 1121 -25.76 -1.77 69.28
N PRO A 1122 -25.88 -1.52 67.96
CA PRO A 1122 -26.87 -0.59 67.42
C PRO A 1122 -28.31 -0.96 67.82
N VAL A 1123 -29.04 0.00 68.41
CA VAL A 1123 -30.43 -0.20 68.86
C VAL A 1123 -31.39 0.59 67.98
N THR A 1124 -32.36 -0.10 67.36
CA THR A 1124 -33.44 0.55 66.61
C THR A 1124 -34.48 1.14 67.57
N VAL A 1125 -34.23 2.37 68.00
CA VAL A 1125 -35.19 3.20 68.77
C VAL A 1125 -36.47 3.42 67.95
N LYS A 1126 -37.63 3.15 68.53
CA LYS A 1126 -38.95 3.33 67.87
C LYS A 1126 -39.89 4.27 68.63
N THR A 1127 -39.66 4.46 69.92
CA THR A 1127 -40.42 5.36 70.80
C THR A 1127 -39.48 6.27 71.61
N LEU A 1128 -40.04 7.30 72.23
CA LEU A 1128 -39.30 8.21 73.11
C LEU A 1128 -38.82 7.49 74.38
N ASP A 1129 -39.60 6.55 74.91
CA ASP A 1129 -39.22 5.73 76.07
C ASP A 1129 -38.06 4.77 75.76
N ASP A 1130 -37.98 4.21 74.55
CA ASP A 1130 -36.82 3.39 74.11
C ASP A 1130 -35.52 4.19 74.16
N LEU A 1131 -35.56 5.43 73.66
CA LEU A 1131 -34.42 6.35 73.65
C LEU A 1131 -33.98 6.67 75.08
N ASP A 1132 -34.93 7.03 75.93
CA ASP A 1132 -34.68 7.46 77.30
C ASP A 1132 -34.18 6.30 78.18
N ALA A 1133 -34.66 5.09 77.94
CA ALA A 1133 -34.17 3.86 78.56
C ALA A 1133 -32.71 3.54 78.13
N TYR A 1134 -32.41 3.64 76.83
CA TYR A 1134 -31.05 3.45 76.30
C TYR A 1134 -30.07 4.49 76.86
N LEU A 1135 -30.44 5.77 76.85
CA LEU A 1135 -29.63 6.87 77.38
C LEU A 1135 -29.41 6.75 78.90
N LYS A 1136 -30.42 6.32 79.69
CA LYS A 1136 -30.23 5.95 81.10
C LYS A 1136 -29.25 4.79 81.26
N GLY A 1137 -29.31 3.78 80.39
CA GLY A 1137 -28.39 2.63 80.37
C GLY A 1137 -26.93 3.02 80.05
N VAL A 1138 -26.71 3.95 79.12
CA VAL A 1138 -25.39 4.56 78.85
C VAL A 1138 -24.93 5.40 80.05
N ARG A 1139 -25.75 6.35 80.50
CA ARG A 1139 -25.43 7.29 81.59
C ARG A 1139 -25.05 6.58 82.89
N ARG A 1140 -25.73 5.49 83.24
CA ARG A 1140 -25.39 4.66 84.41
C ARG A 1140 -24.00 4.02 84.31
N ARG A 1141 -23.61 3.53 83.12
CA ARG A 1141 -22.27 2.96 82.90
C ARG A 1141 -21.19 4.05 82.96
N ALA A 1142 -21.47 5.23 82.43
CA ALA A 1142 -20.56 6.38 82.49
C ALA A 1142 -20.34 6.87 83.93
N LEU A 1143 -21.42 7.06 84.70
CA LEU A 1143 -21.35 7.48 86.11
C LEU A 1143 -20.54 6.49 86.96
N ALA A 1144 -20.72 5.18 86.78
CA ALA A 1144 -20.01 4.16 87.54
C ALA A 1144 -18.48 4.21 87.38
N GLU A 1145 -17.95 4.76 86.28
CA GLU A 1145 -16.51 4.98 86.10
C GLU A 1145 -16.08 6.40 86.51
N LEU A 1146 -16.91 7.43 86.28
CA LEU A 1146 -16.67 8.79 86.79
C LEU A 1146 -16.58 8.84 88.33
N GLU A 1147 -17.42 8.08 89.03
CA GLU A 1147 -17.43 7.98 90.50
C GLU A 1147 -16.15 7.35 91.08
N LYS A 1148 -15.33 6.66 90.25
CA LYS A 1148 -14.00 6.16 90.63
C LYS A 1148 -12.88 7.19 90.46
N GLY A 1149 -13.20 8.40 89.98
CA GLY A 1149 -12.21 9.43 89.65
C GLY A 1149 -11.44 9.17 88.35
N THR A 1150 -11.97 8.33 87.46
CA THR A 1150 -11.45 8.10 86.11
C THR A 1150 -12.29 8.88 85.08
N PRO A 1151 -11.68 9.68 84.18
CA PRO A 1151 -12.38 10.27 83.04
C PRO A 1151 -13.00 9.21 82.14
N VAL A 1152 -14.04 9.58 81.37
CA VAL A 1152 -14.83 8.62 80.58
C VAL A 1152 -15.07 9.12 79.17
N MET A 1153 -14.68 8.31 78.18
CA MET A 1153 -15.02 8.48 76.77
C MET A 1153 -16.19 7.56 76.41
N LEU A 1154 -17.22 8.08 75.75
CA LEU A 1154 -18.34 7.30 75.23
C LEU A 1154 -18.05 6.84 73.79
N ARG A 1155 -18.25 5.54 73.48
CA ARG A 1155 -18.04 4.99 72.13
C ARG A 1155 -19.00 3.85 71.75
#